data_AF-A0A0D7QCE0-F1
#
_entry.id   AF-A0A0D7QCE0-F1
#
_cell.length_a   1.000
_cell.length_b   1.000
_cell.length_c   1.000
_cell.angle_alpha   90.00
_cell.angle_beta   90.00
_cell.angle_gamma   90.00
#
_symmetry.space_group_name_H-M   'P 1'
#
loop_
_entity.id
_entity.type
_entity.pdbx_description
1 polymer ?
#
loop_
_entity_poly.entity_id
_entity_poly.type
_entity_poly.pdbx_seq_one_letter_code
_entity_poly.pdbx_strand_id
1 'polypeptide(L)'
;MNFRPFTSESYTQDDRPEAWRDVLGTVGLQPASAGTSYDGHATAFHRSAPGIALTRIAAGSQTVAPLPQGAEGLPIAVLPIDDGVILRHGGSHRIVPVGHLLLLPRCGDCSVVFQRDMRAIVLSVTPDALHGRIPGKLRFGEARVVAPGGLADIFSRMLDATARTLEMLGDVEWATVAQAMADLLLTIAHQLADTALDGRHTASQAAILHRICQVIERRLEDPDLAPASVAQAEGISERYLQKLFEGVGDNFTHYVRERRLQRAWADLSNPAEAHRSISEIAYRYGFADSAHFSRTFRHRFGLPPRDFRQQEAERAAPASMPAGQRGWPQDALAQLRVHQPAATAKRAALVSRTDAADDADHVAPTHHHIAVEASRVHWGYFSRTLSPQAEIGSGDTITIETLTQHASDDPDRMISGDPGAESVFGWTGARKNVDRRGAGPMDASVFGRGAGEGFGVHICTGPVAVRDAQPGDVLEVRILDIVPRPSRNPQFEGRVFGSSVAAWWGYHYSEFLSGPKPREVVTIYEIFASTDRDQDAAPHARALYSYRWEPQTDPFGVVHATYDYPGVPVAPGSVKRRHAVLDGIRIPLRPHFGVIAVAPREVDLVDSVPPSYFGGNLDNWRLGKGSTVYLPVSVPGALLSVGDPHAVQGDGELSGTAIECSMTGTFQVILHKKGSHTGQPYADLSYPLIETETDWVLTGFSHPNYLAEFGAQGQSEVYATSSLDLAMKDAFRKMRRFLMSVKGLSEDEAIALMSAAVDFGVTQVVDGNWGVHAILSKRLFDYS
;
A
#
# COMPACT_ATOMS: atom_id res chain seq x y z
N MET A 1 31.00 2.24 4.58
CA MET A 1 29.76 2.27 5.39
C MET A 1 28.91 1.08 4.99
N ASN A 2 27.95 0.62 5.80
CA ASN A 2 27.14 -0.55 5.44
C ASN A 2 25.67 -0.16 5.27
N PHE A 3 25.16 -0.29 4.04
CA PHE A 3 23.72 -0.40 3.80
C PHE A 3 23.31 -1.85 3.96
N ARG A 4 22.23 -2.11 4.71
CA ARG A 4 21.70 -3.45 4.95
C ARG A 4 20.16 -3.42 4.91
N PRO A 5 19.53 -3.89 3.82
CA PRO A 5 18.11 -4.17 3.82
C PRO A 5 17.83 -5.45 4.61
N PHE A 6 16.86 -5.40 5.49
CA PHE A 6 16.34 -6.53 6.25
C PHE A 6 14.92 -6.85 5.80
N THR A 7 14.58 -8.13 5.74
CA THR A 7 13.19 -8.60 5.75
C THR A 7 13.09 -9.89 6.57
N SER A 8 12.06 -9.97 7.40
CA SER A 8 11.71 -11.16 8.20
C SER A 8 11.50 -12.40 7.34
N GLU A 9 11.12 -12.23 6.07
CA GLU A 9 10.94 -13.32 5.12
C GLU A 9 12.23 -14.10 4.82
N SER A 10 13.39 -13.52 5.11
CA SER A 10 14.68 -14.19 4.99
C SER A 10 14.89 -15.31 6.02
N TYR A 11 14.07 -15.35 7.08
CA TYR A 11 14.24 -16.17 8.27
C TYR A 11 13.04 -17.12 8.48
N THR A 12 13.30 -18.28 9.08
CA THR A 12 12.24 -19.20 9.50
C THR A 12 11.34 -18.54 10.54
N GLN A 13 10.11 -19.01 10.70
CA GLN A 13 9.16 -18.44 11.68
C GLN A 13 9.75 -18.35 13.10
N ASP A 14 10.53 -19.34 13.53
CA ASP A 14 11.12 -19.39 14.89
C ASP A 14 12.31 -18.44 15.06
N ASP A 15 13.07 -18.17 13.98
CA ASP A 15 14.22 -17.26 13.99
C ASP A 15 13.83 -15.78 13.89
N ARG A 16 12.67 -15.47 13.31
CA ARG A 16 12.19 -14.08 13.08
C ARG A 16 12.23 -13.18 14.32
N PRO A 17 11.81 -13.63 15.53
CA PRO A 17 11.87 -12.79 16.72
C PRO A 17 13.28 -12.47 17.20
N GLU A 18 14.29 -13.28 16.88
CA GLU A 18 15.71 -13.01 17.16
C GLU A 18 16.28 -12.02 16.14
N ALA A 19 16.12 -12.32 14.86
CA ALA A 19 16.58 -11.45 13.79
C ALA A 19 15.95 -10.04 13.87
N TRP A 20 14.70 -9.94 14.33
CA TRP A 20 14.03 -8.66 14.59
C TRP A 20 14.60 -7.91 15.81
N ARG A 21 14.95 -8.61 16.89
CA ARG A 21 15.64 -8.02 18.06
C ARG A 21 16.98 -7.41 17.65
N ASP A 22 17.75 -8.10 16.81
CA ASP A 22 19.05 -7.59 16.34
C ASP A 22 18.91 -6.30 15.53
N VAL A 23 17.93 -6.22 14.62
CA VAL A 23 17.64 -5.01 13.83
C VAL A 23 17.31 -3.83 14.73
N LEU A 24 16.41 -4.01 15.71
CA LEU A 24 16.10 -2.98 16.70
C LEU A 24 17.34 -2.58 17.52
N GLY A 25 18.18 -3.56 17.88
CA GLY A 25 19.44 -3.35 18.61
C GLY A 25 20.41 -2.42 17.88
N THR A 26 20.47 -2.47 16.53
CA THR A 26 21.34 -1.58 15.73
C THR A 26 21.03 -0.09 15.89
N VAL A 27 19.80 0.26 16.28
CA VAL A 27 19.38 1.64 16.57
C VAL A 27 19.16 1.90 18.07
N GLY A 28 19.60 0.99 18.94
CA GLY A 28 19.46 1.13 20.39
C GLY A 28 18.02 0.94 20.89
N LEU A 29 17.19 0.19 20.17
CA LEU A 29 15.84 -0.19 20.59
C LEU A 29 15.77 -1.70 20.88
N GLN A 30 14.70 -2.11 21.56
CA GLN A 30 14.36 -3.51 21.84
C GLN A 30 12.84 -3.66 21.99
N PRO A 31 12.25 -4.87 21.83
CA PRO A 31 10.88 -5.13 22.25
C PRO A 31 10.72 -4.90 23.76
N ALA A 32 9.64 -4.24 24.19
CA ALA A 32 9.42 -3.89 25.60
C ALA A 32 8.95 -5.07 26.47
N SER A 33 8.58 -6.20 25.86
CA SER A 33 8.12 -7.42 26.53
C SER A 33 8.85 -8.63 25.98
N ALA A 34 9.57 -9.35 26.85
CA ALA A 34 10.34 -10.54 26.49
C ALA A 34 9.48 -11.73 25.98
N GLY A 35 8.16 -11.69 26.17
CA GLY A 35 7.22 -12.75 25.79
C GLY A 35 6.33 -12.44 24.57
N THR A 36 6.47 -11.29 23.92
CA THR A 36 5.76 -11.04 22.65
C THR A 36 6.57 -11.63 21.49
N SER A 37 6.27 -12.87 21.11
CA SER A 37 6.76 -13.46 19.86
C SER A 37 6.28 -12.61 18.70
N TYR A 38 7.21 -12.04 17.95
CA TYR A 38 6.90 -11.29 16.74
C TYR A 38 6.60 -12.28 15.60
N ASP A 39 5.32 -12.52 15.31
CA ASP A 39 4.85 -13.40 14.22
C ASP A 39 4.45 -12.63 12.94
N GLY A 40 4.71 -11.32 12.91
CA GLY A 40 4.36 -10.42 11.80
C GLY A 40 5.42 -10.31 10.70
N HIS A 41 5.08 -9.54 9.65
CA HIS A 41 5.99 -9.19 8.56
C HIS A 41 6.78 -7.91 8.88
N ALA A 42 8.11 -8.00 8.95
CA ALA A 42 9.01 -6.86 9.17
C ALA A 42 9.98 -6.64 8.01
N THR A 43 10.26 -5.37 7.73
CA THR A 43 11.32 -4.89 6.85
C THR A 43 12.11 -3.78 7.55
N ALA A 44 13.38 -3.59 7.21
CA ALA A 44 14.11 -2.41 7.63
C ALA A 44 15.16 -2.01 6.60
N PHE A 45 15.28 -0.71 6.35
CA PHE A 45 16.33 -0.16 5.51
C PHE A 45 17.30 0.59 6.41
N HIS A 46 18.43 -0.05 6.72
CA HIS A 46 19.44 0.46 7.65
C HIS A 46 20.66 0.97 6.89
N ARG A 47 21.18 2.13 7.31
CA ARG A 47 22.52 2.61 6.92
C ARG A 47 23.24 3.23 8.11
N SER A 48 24.54 2.95 8.20
CA SER A 48 25.39 3.43 9.30
C SER A 48 26.70 4.07 8.83
N ALA A 49 27.11 5.09 9.57
CA ALA A 49 28.43 5.71 9.58
C ALA A 49 29.01 5.61 11.01
N PRO A 50 30.30 5.92 11.26
CA PRO A 50 30.87 5.90 12.61
C PRO A 50 30.01 6.72 13.60
N GLY A 51 29.42 6.03 14.56
CA GLY A 51 28.53 6.60 15.58
C GLY A 51 27.16 7.11 15.11
N ILE A 52 26.75 6.89 13.85
CA ILE A 52 25.44 7.32 13.34
C ILE A 52 24.75 6.16 12.63
N ALA A 53 23.52 5.83 13.05
CA ALA A 53 22.67 4.87 12.37
C ALA A 53 21.28 5.47 12.08
N LEU A 54 20.86 5.44 10.81
CA LEU A 54 19.49 5.75 10.39
C LEU A 54 18.83 4.46 9.90
N THR A 55 17.62 4.19 10.38
CA THR A 55 16.83 3.04 9.90
C THR A 55 15.39 3.46 9.63
N ARG A 56 14.88 3.16 8.43
CA ARG A 56 13.44 3.15 8.14
C ARG A 56 12.90 1.78 8.55
N ILE A 57 12.03 1.74 9.55
CA ILE A 57 11.48 0.51 10.14
C ILE A 57 10.06 0.25 9.65
N ALA A 58 9.94 -0.86 8.94
CA ALA A 58 8.76 -1.59 8.53
C ALA A 58 8.34 -2.71 9.52
N ALA A 59 7.25 -2.69 10.29
CA ALA A 59 6.85 -3.88 11.09
C ALA A 59 5.36 -3.95 11.48
N GLY A 60 4.89 -5.09 11.99
CA GLY A 60 3.56 -5.23 12.64
C GLY A 60 3.46 -4.51 13.99
N SER A 61 2.24 -4.42 14.55
CA SER A 61 1.99 -3.72 15.81
C SER A 61 2.77 -4.30 17.00
N GLN A 62 3.43 -3.45 17.78
CA GLN A 62 4.31 -3.86 18.88
C GLN A 62 4.61 -2.71 19.85
N THR A 63 5.23 -3.03 20.98
CA THR A 63 5.79 -2.03 21.91
C THR A 63 7.31 -2.13 21.91
N VAL A 64 8.00 -1.02 21.65
CA VAL A 64 9.46 -0.92 21.71
C VAL A 64 9.91 -0.05 22.89
N ALA A 65 11.07 -0.34 23.45
CA ALA A 65 11.74 0.45 24.48
C ALA A 65 13.19 0.72 24.06
N PRO A 66 13.86 1.73 24.64
CA PRO A 66 15.31 1.86 24.52
C PRO A 66 16.03 0.61 25.04
N LEU A 67 17.07 0.19 24.33
CA LEU A 67 18.02 -0.84 24.76
C LEU A 67 19.06 -0.16 25.68
N PRO A 68 19.20 -0.58 26.96
CA PRO A 68 20.11 0.09 27.89
C PRO A 68 21.58 0.02 27.43
N GLN A 69 22.10 1.15 26.97
CA GLN A 69 23.47 1.29 26.45
C GLN A 69 24.15 2.54 27.06
N GLY A 70 24.38 2.49 28.37
CA GLY A 70 24.93 3.61 29.13
C GLY A 70 23.95 4.79 29.29
N ALA A 71 24.25 5.69 30.23
CA ALA A 71 23.44 6.87 30.51
C ALA A 71 23.95 8.15 29.80
N GLU A 72 24.99 8.04 28.98
CA GLU A 72 25.67 9.18 28.35
C GLU A 72 25.56 9.09 26.81
N GLY A 73 25.04 10.15 26.18
CA GLY A 73 24.87 10.22 24.73
C GLY A 73 23.66 11.07 24.34
N LEU A 74 23.44 11.25 23.02
CA LEU A 74 22.23 11.87 22.50
C LEU A 74 21.02 10.92 22.63
N PRO A 75 19.81 11.46 22.81
CA PRO A 75 18.58 10.67 22.79
C PRO A 75 18.39 10.00 21.42
N ILE A 76 17.71 8.85 21.42
CA ILE A 76 17.31 8.17 20.18
C ILE A 76 16.13 8.95 19.60
N ALA A 77 16.28 9.40 18.35
CA ALA A 77 15.23 10.14 17.65
C ALA A 77 14.32 9.16 16.91
N VAL A 78 13.02 9.18 17.19
CA VAL A 78 12.00 8.33 16.56
C VAL A 78 10.93 9.23 15.95
N LEU A 79 10.66 9.05 14.65
CA LEU A 79 9.64 9.78 13.90
C LEU A 79 8.59 8.78 13.37
N PRO A 80 7.37 8.73 13.97
CA PRO A 80 6.25 7.96 13.43
C PRO A 80 5.72 8.58 12.12
N ILE A 81 5.50 7.75 11.10
CA ILE A 81 5.18 8.21 9.74
C ILE A 81 3.66 8.23 9.47
N ASP A 82 2.96 7.13 9.79
CA ASP A 82 1.56 6.94 9.37
C ASP A 82 0.52 7.18 10.46
N ASP A 83 0.73 6.60 11.64
CA ASP A 83 -0.21 6.62 12.77
C ASP A 83 0.42 7.26 14.01
N GLY A 84 -0.43 7.82 14.87
CA GLY A 84 -0.01 8.29 16.19
C GLY A 84 0.35 7.12 17.11
N VAL A 85 1.27 7.36 18.04
CA VAL A 85 1.79 6.33 18.97
C VAL A 85 1.52 6.70 20.42
N ILE A 86 1.54 5.72 21.33
CA ILE A 86 1.43 5.98 22.77
C ILE A 86 2.80 5.86 23.42
N LEU A 87 3.32 6.97 23.91
CA LEU A 87 4.50 7.00 24.77
C LEU A 87 4.07 6.67 26.21
N ARG A 88 4.65 5.63 26.81
CA ARG A 88 4.50 5.29 28.23
C ARG A 88 5.77 5.67 28.98
N HIS A 89 5.63 6.24 30.18
CA HIS A 89 6.72 6.58 31.09
C HIS A 89 6.23 6.60 32.54
N GLY A 90 6.88 5.86 33.45
CA GLY A 90 6.59 5.93 34.89
C GLY A 90 5.12 5.71 35.28
N GLY A 91 4.42 4.81 34.59
CA GLY A 91 2.98 4.54 34.78
C GLY A 91 2.03 5.54 34.10
N SER A 92 2.53 6.66 33.58
CA SER A 92 1.77 7.59 32.74
C SER A 92 1.78 7.16 31.26
N HIS A 93 0.78 7.61 30.50
CA HIS A 93 0.73 7.43 29.05
C HIS A 93 0.36 8.76 28.35
N ARG A 94 0.96 9.01 27.19
CA ARG A 94 0.72 10.20 26.37
C ARG A 94 0.57 9.80 24.91
N ILE A 95 -0.50 10.26 24.27
CA ILE A 95 -0.69 10.12 22.82
C ILE A 95 0.23 11.12 22.10
N VAL A 96 0.91 10.64 21.07
CA VAL A 96 1.87 11.37 20.24
C VAL A 96 1.29 11.40 18.83
N PRO A 97 0.89 12.57 18.29
CA PRO A 97 0.38 12.66 16.93
C PRO A 97 1.48 12.37 15.89
N VAL A 98 1.06 12.01 14.68
CA VAL A 98 1.93 11.90 13.50
C VAL A 98 2.73 13.21 13.30
N GLY A 99 3.95 13.09 12.78
CA GLY A 99 4.83 14.23 12.52
C GLY A 99 5.43 14.90 13.77
N HIS A 100 5.15 14.39 14.97
CA HIS A 100 5.86 14.79 16.18
C HIS A 100 7.10 13.91 16.37
N LEU A 101 8.23 14.53 16.65
CA LEU A 101 9.48 13.84 16.92
C LEU A 101 9.52 13.36 18.38
N LEU A 102 9.81 12.08 18.57
CA LEU A 102 10.11 11.49 19.88
C LEU A 102 11.61 11.47 20.11
N LEU A 103 12.03 12.01 21.25
CA LEU A 103 13.41 11.91 21.73
C LEU A 103 13.42 11.02 22.96
N LEU A 104 13.88 9.78 22.80
CA LEU A 104 13.89 8.76 23.84
C LEU A 104 15.25 8.74 24.57
N PRO A 105 15.28 8.71 25.91
CA PRO A 105 16.52 8.56 26.66
C PRO A 105 17.12 7.16 26.44
N ARG A 106 18.45 7.03 26.52
CA ARG A 106 19.16 5.73 26.37
C ARG A 106 19.06 4.82 27.61
N CYS A 107 18.45 5.33 28.68
CA CYS A 107 18.18 4.62 29.92
C CYS A 107 16.86 5.10 30.54
N GLY A 108 16.16 4.21 31.26
CA GLY A 108 14.93 4.53 32.00
C GLY A 108 13.67 3.86 31.44
N ASP A 109 12.61 3.88 32.25
CA ASP A 109 11.38 3.10 32.02
C ASP A 109 10.41 3.82 31.09
N CYS A 110 10.81 3.97 29.82
CA CYS A 110 9.94 4.47 28.75
C CYS A 110 9.77 3.45 27.61
N SER A 111 8.57 3.43 27.01
CA SER A 111 8.27 2.57 25.87
C SER A 111 7.31 3.25 24.90
N VAL A 112 7.48 3.04 23.60
CA VAL A 112 6.58 3.50 22.55
C VAL A 112 5.71 2.33 22.09
N VAL A 113 4.40 2.45 22.27
CA VAL A 113 3.39 1.48 21.83
C VAL A 113 2.86 1.91 20.47
N PHE A 114 3.10 1.09 19.45
CA PHE A 114 2.44 1.18 18.16
C PHE A 114 1.16 0.34 18.24
N GLN A 115 0.00 1.00 18.28
CA GLN A 115 -1.31 0.32 18.36
C GLN A 115 -1.75 -0.31 17.04
N ARG A 116 -1.18 0.18 15.94
CA ARG A 116 -1.25 -0.33 14.58
C ARG A 116 0.16 -0.72 14.14
N ASP A 117 0.32 -1.10 12.90
CA ASP A 117 1.61 -1.51 12.35
C ASP A 117 2.68 -0.42 12.51
N MET A 118 3.86 -0.82 12.99
CA MET A 118 4.97 0.06 13.30
C MET A 118 5.61 0.62 12.02
N ARG A 119 5.32 1.89 11.70
CA ARG A 119 5.95 2.67 10.62
C ARG A 119 6.73 3.84 11.21
N ALA A 120 8.06 3.75 11.27
CA ALA A 120 8.89 4.77 11.91
C ALA A 120 10.27 4.93 11.26
N ILE A 121 10.82 6.14 11.35
CA ILE A 121 12.24 6.41 11.10
C ILE A 121 12.95 6.57 12.43
N VAL A 122 14.08 5.88 12.62
CA VAL A 122 14.87 5.91 13.84
C VAL A 122 16.29 6.36 13.54
N LEU A 123 16.73 7.43 14.20
CA LEU A 123 18.11 7.90 14.20
C LEU A 123 18.74 7.66 15.58
N SER A 124 19.84 6.90 15.60
CA SER A 124 20.67 6.68 16.77
C SER A 124 22.04 7.34 16.54
N VAL A 125 22.42 8.23 17.46
CA VAL A 125 23.73 8.91 17.43
C VAL A 125 24.49 8.59 18.73
N THR A 126 25.71 8.06 18.61
CA THR A 126 26.64 7.77 19.73
C THR A 126 27.64 8.93 19.89
N PRO A 127 28.40 8.99 21.00
CA PRO A 127 29.43 10.02 21.20
C PRO A 127 30.51 10.07 20.10
N ASP A 128 30.77 8.96 19.41
CA ASP A 128 31.82 8.86 18.37
C ASP A 128 31.56 9.80 17.18
N ALA A 129 30.28 10.01 16.83
CA ALA A 129 29.84 10.90 15.76
C ALA A 129 30.07 12.39 16.04
N LEU A 130 30.33 12.76 17.30
CA LEU A 130 30.40 14.14 17.73
C LEU A 130 31.81 14.74 17.56
N HIS A 131 32.80 13.96 17.10
CA HIS A 131 34.14 14.45 16.73
C HIS A 131 34.82 15.33 17.81
N GLY A 132 34.67 14.96 19.08
CA GLY A 132 35.23 15.70 20.22
C GLY A 132 34.41 16.91 20.68
N ARG A 133 33.25 17.21 20.05
CA ARG A 133 32.23 18.10 20.63
C ARG A 133 31.62 17.40 21.84
N ILE A 134 32.12 17.72 23.03
CA ILE A 134 31.66 17.13 24.28
C ILE A 134 30.18 17.50 24.50
N PRO A 135 29.23 16.54 24.54
CA PRO A 135 27.86 16.81 24.97
C PRO A 135 27.88 17.01 26.49
N GLY A 136 28.14 18.25 26.93
CA GLY A 136 28.42 18.59 28.33
C GLY A 136 27.33 18.14 29.30
N LYS A 137 27.53 16.97 29.94
CA LYS A 137 26.58 16.33 30.88
C LYS A 137 25.10 16.40 30.44
N LEU A 138 24.79 16.18 29.16
CA LEU A 138 23.39 16.07 28.73
C LEU A 138 22.75 14.83 29.34
N ARG A 139 22.05 15.03 30.46
CA ARG A 139 21.21 14.02 31.09
C ARG A 139 19.79 14.14 30.55
N PHE A 140 19.56 13.52 29.40
CA PHE A 140 18.21 13.27 28.91
C PHE A 140 17.60 12.15 29.79
N GLY A 141 16.96 12.54 30.90
CA GLY A 141 16.39 11.61 31.88
C GLY A 141 14.94 11.21 31.62
N GLU A 142 14.25 11.89 30.72
CA GLU A 142 12.84 11.64 30.37
C GLU A 142 12.65 11.71 28.85
N ALA A 143 11.69 10.96 28.33
CA ALA A 143 11.31 11.04 26.92
C ALA A 143 10.60 12.37 26.62
N ARG A 144 10.99 13.03 25.52
CA ARG A 144 10.38 14.29 25.06
C ARG A 144 9.58 14.07 23.77
N VAL A 145 8.46 14.77 23.68
CA VAL A 145 7.62 14.88 22.47
C VAL A 145 7.79 16.29 21.92
N VAL A 146 8.35 16.41 20.73
CA VAL A 146 8.66 17.69 20.08
C VAL A 146 7.69 17.89 18.92
N ALA A 147 6.94 19.00 18.93
CA ALA A 147 6.03 19.35 17.85
C ALA A 147 6.80 19.82 16.59
N PRO A 148 6.27 19.61 15.38
CA PRO A 148 6.89 20.12 14.15
C PRO A 148 6.92 21.65 14.16
N GLY A 149 8.13 22.21 14.25
CA GLY A 149 8.36 23.65 14.22
C GLY A 149 9.85 24.00 14.33
N GLY A 150 10.27 25.10 13.69
CA GLY A 150 11.66 25.53 13.69
C GLY A 150 12.62 24.44 13.22
N LEU A 151 13.71 24.21 13.96
CA LEU A 151 14.69 23.16 13.65
C LEU A 151 14.10 21.75 13.67
N ALA A 152 13.05 21.48 14.46
CA ALA A 152 12.46 20.15 14.56
C ALA A 152 11.67 19.77 13.29
N ASP A 153 11.06 20.72 12.59
CA ASP A 153 10.41 20.47 11.29
C ASP A 153 11.45 20.20 10.21
N ILE A 154 12.51 21.02 10.14
CA ILE A 154 13.64 20.83 9.20
C ILE A 154 14.29 19.45 9.42
N PHE A 155 14.59 19.09 10.66
CA PHE A 155 15.17 17.81 11.02
C PHE A 155 14.25 16.63 10.68
N SER A 156 12.94 16.74 10.94
CA SER A 156 11.98 15.67 10.64
C SER A 156 11.78 15.47 9.12
N ARG A 157 11.74 16.56 8.34
CA ARG A 157 11.73 16.50 6.86
C ARG A 157 13.02 15.90 6.30
N MET A 158 14.17 16.26 6.88
CA MET A 158 15.47 15.72 6.51
C MET A 158 15.56 14.22 6.80
N LEU A 159 15.04 13.77 7.95
CA LEU A 159 14.92 12.34 8.28
C LEU A 159 14.09 11.58 7.23
N ASP A 160 12.89 12.06 6.89
CA ASP A 160 12.01 11.39 5.91
C ASP A 160 12.61 11.37 4.50
N ALA A 161 13.10 12.51 4.01
CA ALA A 161 13.73 12.59 2.68
C ALA A 161 14.98 11.69 2.58
N THR A 162 15.81 11.64 3.63
CA THR A 162 16.98 10.75 3.68
C THR A 162 16.54 9.29 3.75
N ALA A 163 15.57 8.95 4.61
CA ALA A 163 15.08 7.59 4.79
C ALA A 163 14.46 6.99 3.52
N ARG A 164 13.78 7.81 2.69
CA ARG A 164 13.25 7.39 1.38
C ARG A 164 14.33 7.19 0.31
N THR A 165 15.49 7.82 0.45
CA THR A 165 16.58 7.80 -0.56
C THR A 165 17.82 7.01 -0.11
N LEU A 166 17.76 6.33 1.04
CA LEU A 166 18.87 5.65 1.72
C LEU A 166 19.69 4.69 0.84
N GLU A 167 19.06 4.01 -0.11
CA GLU A 167 19.71 3.07 -1.03
C GLU A 167 20.44 3.78 -2.19
N MET A 168 19.96 4.96 -2.61
CA MET A 168 20.50 5.71 -3.75
C MET A 168 21.73 6.57 -3.40
N LEU A 169 21.90 6.94 -2.13
CA LEU A 169 23.00 7.82 -1.71
C LEU A 169 24.37 7.12 -1.87
N GLY A 170 25.36 7.83 -2.40
CA GLY A 170 26.77 7.43 -2.30
C GLY A 170 27.29 7.53 -0.86
N ASP A 171 28.40 6.85 -0.55
CA ASP A 171 28.96 6.86 0.82
C ASP A 171 29.39 8.28 1.29
N VAL A 172 29.84 9.14 0.38
CA VAL A 172 30.19 10.55 0.67
C VAL A 172 28.95 11.39 0.95
N GLU A 173 27.88 11.18 0.19
CA GLU A 173 26.60 11.88 0.36
C GLU A 173 25.95 11.46 1.68
N TRP A 174 25.89 10.16 1.95
CA TRP A 174 25.43 9.60 3.21
C TRP A 174 26.22 10.16 4.41
N ALA A 175 27.55 10.19 4.36
CA ALA A 175 28.36 10.74 5.46
C ALA A 175 28.04 12.21 5.75
N THR A 176 27.86 13.01 4.69
CA THR A 176 27.53 14.45 4.77
C THR A 176 26.15 14.66 5.39
N VAL A 177 25.14 13.93 4.91
CA VAL A 177 23.75 14.01 5.40
C VAL A 177 23.65 13.47 6.84
N ALA A 178 24.34 12.38 7.15
CA ALA A 178 24.41 11.81 8.50
C ALA A 178 24.97 12.80 9.53
N GLN A 179 26.10 13.45 9.24
CA GLN A 179 26.68 14.44 10.15
C GLN A 179 25.77 15.64 10.36
N ALA A 180 25.11 16.14 9.30
CA ALA A 180 24.15 17.23 9.41
C ALA A 180 22.95 16.87 10.30
N MET A 181 22.44 15.63 10.23
CA MET A 181 21.41 15.14 11.14
C MET A 181 21.91 15.05 12.60
N ALA A 182 23.13 14.57 12.83
CA ALA A 182 23.71 14.52 14.19
C ALA A 182 23.90 15.92 14.80
N ASP A 183 24.36 16.89 14.01
CA ASP A 183 24.55 18.29 14.41
C ASP A 183 23.20 18.98 14.75
N LEU A 184 22.16 18.73 13.95
CA LEU A 184 20.80 19.20 14.22
C LEU A 184 20.22 18.56 15.49
N LEU A 185 20.38 17.25 15.66
CA LEU A 185 19.91 16.54 16.86
C LEU A 185 20.61 17.05 18.13
N LEU A 186 21.93 17.29 18.08
CA LEU A 186 22.69 17.90 19.18
C LEU A 186 22.17 19.30 19.52
N THR A 187 21.85 20.11 18.52
CA THR A 187 21.32 21.47 18.70
C THR A 187 19.93 21.43 19.35
N ILE A 188 19.03 20.55 18.88
CA ILE A 188 17.69 20.35 19.45
C ILE A 188 17.80 19.82 20.90
N ALA A 189 18.71 18.88 21.17
CA ALA A 189 18.91 18.33 22.51
C ALA A 189 19.41 19.38 23.52
N HIS A 190 20.32 20.28 23.12
CA HIS A 190 20.75 21.41 23.97
C HIS A 190 19.60 22.36 24.29
N GLN A 191 18.82 22.79 23.29
CA GLN A 191 17.66 23.69 23.50
C GLN A 191 16.65 23.11 24.51
N LEU A 192 16.45 21.79 24.50
CA LEU A 192 15.56 21.07 25.43
C LEU A 192 16.19 20.78 26.80
N ALA A 193 17.52 20.91 26.94
CA ALA A 193 18.24 20.77 28.21
C ALA A 193 18.37 22.12 28.94
N ASP A 194 18.74 23.19 28.24
CA ASP A 194 18.91 24.53 28.82
C ASP A 194 17.58 25.09 29.36
N THR A 195 16.47 24.81 28.68
CA THR A 195 15.11 25.14 29.13
C THR A 195 14.71 24.46 30.46
N ALA A 196 15.44 23.43 30.91
CA ALA A 196 15.25 22.81 32.23
C ALA A 196 16.08 23.49 33.34
N LEU A 197 17.11 24.27 33.02
CA LEU A 197 18.03 24.88 33.99
C LEU A 197 17.62 26.32 34.40
N ASP A 198 17.12 27.14 33.47
CA ASP A 198 16.64 28.50 33.77
C ASP A 198 15.22 28.56 34.39
N GLY A 199 14.63 27.38 34.64
CA GLY A 199 13.19 27.16 34.79
C GLY A 199 12.45 27.79 35.97
N ARG A 200 13.05 28.68 36.78
CA ARG A 200 12.38 29.33 37.93
C ARG A 200 12.02 30.80 37.76
N HIS A 201 12.65 31.53 36.82
CA HIS A 201 12.29 32.93 36.58
C HIS A 201 11.98 33.27 35.11
N THR A 202 12.63 32.64 34.13
CA THR A 202 12.31 32.85 32.70
C THR A 202 11.18 31.93 32.22
N ALA A 203 11.04 30.72 32.75
CA ALA A 203 9.94 29.83 32.36
C ALA A 203 8.55 30.41 32.69
N SER A 204 8.41 31.20 33.77
CA SER A 204 7.15 31.92 34.02
C SER A 204 6.91 33.01 32.96
N GLN A 205 7.95 33.74 32.57
CA GLN A 205 7.88 34.79 31.54
C GLN A 205 7.60 34.22 30.14
N ALA A 206 8.24 33.11 29.78
CA ALA A 206 8.02 32.39 28.54
C ALA A 206 6.65 31.69 28.50
N ALA A 207 6.16 31.14 29.62
CA ALA A 207 4.81 30.58 29.70
C ALA A 207 3.72 31.67 29.68
N ILE A 208 3.97 32.85 30.26
CA ILE A 208 3.11 34.03 30.14
C ILE A 208 3.12 34.53 28.70
N LEU A 209 4.29 34.74 28.08
CA LEU A 209 4.41 35.17 26.69
C LEU A 209 3.78 34.15 25.72
N HIS A 210 3.97 32.85 25.93
CA HIS A 210 3.33 31.82 25.11
C HIS A 210 1.80 31.86 25.24
N ARG A 211 1.25 32.10 26.44
CA ARG A 211 -0.20 32.24 26.66
C ARG A 211 -0.75 33.51 26.02
N ILE A 212 -0.04 34.64 26.15
CA ILE A 212 -0.32 35.89 25.42
C ILE A 212 -0.34 35.64 23.91
N CYS A 213 0.65 34.94 23.36
CA CYS A 213 0.69 34.59 21.93
C CYS A 213 -0.47 33.66 21.52
N GLN A 214 -0.87 32.70 22.38
CA GLN A 214 -2.05 31.87 22.12
C GLN A 214 -3.36 32.68 22.16
N VAL A 215 -3.50 33.66 23.06
CA VAL A 215 -4.67 34.55 23.12
C VAL A 215 -4.70 35.47 21.90
N ILE A 216 -3.56 35.99 21.47
CA ILE A 216 -3.41 36.74 20.21
C ILE A 216 -3.86 35.86 19.03
N GLU A 217 -3.35 34.63 18.89
CA GLU A 217 -3.75 33.70 17.82
C GLU A 217 -5.26 33.47 17.75
N ARG A 218 -5.91 33.27 18.90
CA ARG A 218 -7.37 33.07 18.99
C ARG A 218 -8.19 34.33 18.69
N ARG A 219 -7.56 35.51 18.65
CA ARG A 219 -8.20 36.82 18.40
C ARG A 219 -7.58 37.57 17.22
N LEU A 220 -6.85 36.92 16.31
CA LEU A 220 -6.24 37.61 15.16
C LEU A 220 -7.29 38.27 14.24
N GLU A 221 -8.50 37.70 14.19
CA GLU A 221 -9.64 38.22 13.42
C GLU A 221 -10.34 39.43 14.07
N ASP A 222 -10.07 39.72 15.35
CA ASP A 222 -10.60 40.88 16.07
C ASP A 222 -9.83 42.15 15.64
N PRO A 223 -10.46 43.12 14.94
CA PRO A 223 -9.77 44.30 14.44
C PRO A 223 -9.21 45.18 15.57
N ASP A 224 -9.90 45.25 16.71
CA ASP A 224 -9.64 46.15 17.84
C ASP A 224 -8.70 45.54 18.91
N LEU A 225 -7.94 44.51 18.53
CA LEU A 225 -7.00 43.80 19.41
C LEU A 225 -5.86 44.71 19.93
N ALA A 226 -6.12 45.40 21.05
CA ALA A 226 -5.18 46.31 21.70
C ALA A 226 -4.38 45.63 22.84
N PRO A 227 -3.13 46.08 23.13
CA PRO A 227 -2.29 45.53 24.19
C PRO A 227 -2.97 45.50 25.56
N ALA A 228 -3.70 46.57 25.92
CA ALA A 228 -4.44 46.68 27.17
C ALA A 228 -5.49 45.57 27.34
N SER A 229 -6.20 45.18 26.26
CA SER A 229 -7.24 44.14 26.33
C SER A 229 -6.67 42.74 26.54
N VAL A 230 -5.47 42.47 25.99
CA VAL A 230 -4.75 41.21 26.18
C VAL A 230 -4.09 41.16 27.56
N ALA A 231 -3.51 42.28 28.02
CA ALA A 231 -2.93 42.39 29.36
C ALA A 231 -3.99 42.18 30.46
N GLN A 232 -5.18 42.77 30.29
CA GLN A 232 -6.31 42.59 31.21
C GLN A 232 -6.81 41.13 31.25
N ALA A 233 -6.93 40.47 30.10
CA ALA A 233 -7.36 39.07 30.01
C ALA A 233 -6.39 38.11 30.71
N GLU A 234 -5.09 38.42 30.66
CA GLU A 234 -4.01 37.61 31.26
C GLU A 234 -3.62 38.05 32.68
N GLY A 235 -4.31 39.05 33.26
CA GLY A 235 -4.08 39.51 34.64
C GLY A 235 -2.75 40.23 34.86
N ILE A 236 -2.15 40.81 33.81
CA ILE A 236 -0.86 41.51 33.86
C ILE A 236 -1.00 43.01 33.52
N SER A 237 0.02 43.81 33.84
CA SER A 237 0.05 45.21 33.39
C SER A 237 0.50 45.32 31.93
N GLU A 238 -0.06 46.28 31.20
CA GLU A 238 0.33 46.55 29.80
C GLU A 238 1.83 46.82 29.66
N ARG A 239 2.41 47.57 30.62
CA ARG A 239 3.86 47.83 30.68
C ARG A 239 4.69 46.54 30.82
N TYR A 240 4.15 45.52 31.48
CA TYR A 240 4.82 44.21 31.59
C TYR A 240 4.67 43.42 30.29
N LEU A 241 3.49 43.44 29.65
CA LEU A 241 3.28 42.84 28.33
C LEU A 241 4.22 43.44 27.27
N GLN A 242 4.36 44.76 27.21
CA GLN A 242 5.30 45.41 26.27
C GLN A 242 6.75 44.98 26.54
N LYS A 243 7.17 44.95 27.82
CA LYS A 243 8.51 44.48 28.22
C LYS A 243 8.78 43.01 27.87
N LEU A 244 7.76 42.15 27.86
CA LEU A 244 7.90 40.75 27.41
C LEU A 244 8.15 40.65 25.90
N PHE A 245 7.52 41.49 25.08
CA PHE A 245 7.80 41.55 23.65
C PHE A 245 9.18 42.18 23.35
N GLU A 246 9.54 43.27 24.03
CA GLU A 246 10.88 43.86 23.95
C GLU A 246 11.98 42.85 24.28
N GLY A 247 11.74 41.99 25.29
CA GLY A 247 12.65 40.92 25.69
C GLY A 247 12.87 39.82 24.66
N VAL A 248 12.00 39.69 23.64
CA VAL A 248 12.18 38.80 22.48
C VAL A 248 12.53 39.56 21.20
N GLY A 249 12.85 40.85 21.28
CA GLY A 249 13.27 41.67 20.14
C GLY A 249 12.13 42.13 19.23
N ASP A 250 10.88 42.10 19.70
CA ASP A 250 9.68 42.48 18.95
C ASP A 250 8.85 43.52 19.74
N ASN A 251 7.72 43.97 19.18
CA ASN A 251 6.69 44.70 19.92
C ASN A 251 5.31 44.15 19.57
N PHE A 252 4.34 44.25 20.49
CA PHE A 252 3.00 43.67 20.33
C PHE A 252 2.34 44.03 18.98
N THR A 253 2.39 45.30 18.57
CA THR A 253 1.77 45.78 17.33
C THR A 253 2.43 45.18 16.09
N HIS A 254 3.76 45.05 16.11
CA HIS A 254 4.52 44.42 15.04
C HIS A 254 4.24 42.90 14.98
N TYR A 255 4.25 42.22 16.12
CA TYR A 255 3.93 40.79 16.25
C TYR A 255 2.52 40.45 15.73
N VAL A 256 1.49 41.17 16.20
CA VAL A 256 0.10 40.97 15.74
C VAL A 256 -0.02 41.18 14.24
N ARG A 257 0.63 42.22 13.69
CA ARG A 257 0.64 42.50 12.25
C ARG A 257 1.33 41.39 11.45
N GLU A 258 2.48 40.91 11.92
CA GLU A 258 3.22 39.81 11.29
C GLU A 258 2.39 38.51 11.27
N ARG A 259 1.73 38.17 12.38
CA ARG A 259 0.86 36.98 12.46
C ARG A 259 -0.39 37.10 11.60
N ARG A 260 -1.04 38.27 11.55
CA ARG A 260 -2.14 38.55 10.60
C ARG A 260 -1.69 38.40 9.14
N LEU A 261 -0.50 38.88 8.78
CA LEU A 261 0.08 38.71 7.44
C LEU A 261 0.36 37.24 7.10
N GLN A 262 0.88 36.45 8.05
CA GLN A 262 1.16 35.02 7.86
C GLN A 262 -0.13 34.18 7.73
N ARG A 263 -1.21 34.55 8.43
CA ARG A 263 -2.54 33.93 8.24
C ARG A 263 -3.14 34.30 6.88
N ALA A 264 -3.09 35.57 6.51
CA ALA A 264 -3.53 36.01 5.18
C ALA A 264 -2.72 35.34 4.04
N TRP A 265 -1.42 35.11 4.24
CA TRP A 265 -0.57 34.36 3.30
C TRP A 265 -1.07 32.92 3.11
N ALA A 266 -1.40 32.21 4.19
CA ALA A 266 -1.95 30.85 4.13
C ALA A 266 -3.32 30.80 3.41
N ASP A 267 -4.23 31.73 3.70
CA ASP A 267 -5.52 31.85 3.00
C ASP A 267 -5.37 32.27 1.53
N LEU A 268 -4.30 32.99 1.17
CA LEU A 268 -4.01 33.37 -0.23
C LEU A 268 -3.38 32.24 -1.04
N SER A 269 -2.60 31.34 -0.40
CA SER A 269 -2.03 30.13 -1.01
C SER A 269 -3.01 28.95 -1.10
N ASN A 270 -4.10 28.95 -0.32
CA ASN A 270 -5.03 27.81 -0.26
C ASN A 270 -6.03 27.83 -1.44
N PRO A 271 -6.03 26.83 -2.35
CA PRO A 271 -6.99 26.76 -3.45
C PRO A 271 -8.46 26.73 -3.00
N ALA A 272 -8.76 26.16 -1.82
CA ALA A 272 -10.12 26.12 -1.29
C ALA A 272 -10.66 27.53 -0.93
N GLU A 273 -9.79 28.49 -0.60
CA GLU A 273 -10.13 29.87 -0.27
C GLU A 273 -10.08 30.82 -1.50
N ALA A 274 -9.85 30.28 -2.70
CA ALA A 274 -9.80 31.05 -3.95
C ALA A 274 -11.11 31.82 -4.25
N HIS A 275 -12.24 31.34 -3.73
CA HIS A 275 -13.56 31.96 -3.85
C HIS A 275 -13.69 33.30 -3.09
N ARG A 276 -12.86 33.55 -2.06
CA ARG A 276 -12.86 34.81 -1.31
C ARG A 276 -12.01 35.87 -1.99
N SER A 277 -12.47 37.10 -2.02
CA SER A 277 -11.67 38.24 -2.47
C SER A 277 -10.51 38.56 -1.51
N ILE A 278 -9.46 39.19 -2.05
CA ILE A 278 -8.31 39.66 -1.27
C ILE A 278 -8.73 40.65 -0.19
N SER A 279 -9.73 41.49 -0.49
CA SER A 279 -10.31 42.44 0.48
C SER A 279 -10.99 41.73 1.64
N GLU A 280 -11.76 40.67 1.40
CA GLU A 280 -12.40 39.89 2.47
C GLU A 280 -11.39 39.23 3.40
N ILE A 281 -10.29 38.68 2.85
CA ILE A 281 -9.19 38.12 3.66
C ILE A 281 -8.47 39.22 4.46
N ALA A 282 -8.27 40.41 3.88
CA ALA A 282 -7.70 41.54 4.60
C ALA A 282 -8.59 41.98 5.79
N TYR A 283 -9.90 42.13 5.56
CA TYR A 283 -10.85 42.49 6.61
C TYR A 283 -10.99 41.39 7.68
N ARG A 284 -11.02 40.11 7.26
CA ARG A 284 -11.05 38.95 8.16
C ARG A 284 -9.92 38.97 9.17
N TYR A 285 -8.71 39.35 8.75
CA TYR A 285 -7.54 39.49 9.64
C TYR A 285 -7.33 40.92 10.15
N GLY A 286 -8.41 41.69 10.31
CA GLY A 286 -8.41 42.95 11.04
C GLY A 286 -7.63 44.10 10.38
N PHE A 287 -7.43 44.08 9.06
CA PHE A 287 -6.94 45.25 8.32
C PHE A 287 -8.10 46.16 7.94
N ALA A 288 -8.08 47.42 8.37
CA ALA A 288 -9.14 48.39 8.08
C ALA A 288 -9.18 48.91 6.61
N ASP A 289 -8.13 48.65 5.83
CA ASP A 289 -8.01 49.09 4.42
C ASP A 289 -7.22 48.04 3.61
N SER A 290 -7.79 47.63 2.46
CA SER A 290 -7.17 46.65 1.56
C SER A 290 -5.96 47.20 0.81
N ALA A 291 -5.87 48.53 0.62
CA ALA A 291 -4.68 49.15 0.03
C ALA A 291 -3.50 49.18 1.02
N HIS A 292 -3.76 49.43 2.31
CA HIS A 292 -2.78 49.28 3.38
C HIS A 292 -2.30 47.83 3.51
N PHE A 293 -3.22 46.86 3.60
CA PHE A 293 -2.89 45.43 3.58
C PHE A 293 -1.98 45.07 2.40
N SER A 294 -2.35 45.46 1.18
CA SER A 294 -1.58 45.15 -0.03
C SER A 294 -0.17 45.75 -0.02
N ARG A 295 0.01 46.96 0.52
CA ARG A 295 1.33 47.58 0.71
C ARG A 295 2.17 46.82 1.74
N THR A 296 1.61 46.48 2.91
CA THR A 296 2.34 45.77 3.96
C THR A 296 2.69 44.33 3.54
N PHE A 297 1.76 43.63 2.90
CA PHE A 297 1.96 42.28 2.37
C PHE A 297 3.09 42.27 1.33
N ARG A 298 3.07 43.19 0.35
CA ARG A 298 4.16 43.35 -0.63
C ARG A 298 5.50 43.67 0.03
N HIS A 299 5.53 44.57 1.01
CA HIS A 299 6.74 44.89 1.76
C HIS A 299 7.31 43.66 2.51
N ARG A 300 6.44 42.76 2.97
CA ARG A 300 6.83 41.59 3.78
C ARG A 300 7.20 40.34 2.97
N PHE A 301 6.54 40.12 1.83
CA PHE A 301 6.67 38.91 1.01
C PHE A 301 7.18 39.17 -0.43
N GLY A 302 7.51 40.42 -0.77
CA GLY A 302 8.05 40.82 -2.08
C GLY A 302 6.98 41.03 -3.18
N LEU A 303 5.86 40.33 -3.11
CA LEU A 303 4.80 40.34 -4.12
C LEU A 303 3.47 40.92 -3.58
N PRO A 304 2.68 41.64 -4.40
CA PRO A 304 1.29 41.98 -4.07
C PRO A 304 0.43 40.73 -3.81
N PRO A 305 -0.59 40.79 -2.93
CA PRO A 305 -1.46 39.64 -2.64
C PRO A 305 -2.11 38.98 -3.86
N ARG A 306 -2.43 39.77 -4.90
CA ARG A 306 -3.06 39.30 -6.14
C ARG A 306 -2.08 38.45 -6.95
N ASP A 307 -0.92 39.02 -7.21
CA ASP A 307 0.14 38.41 -8.01
C ASP A 307 0.67 37.16 -7.29
N PHE A 308 0.76 37.20 -5.95
CA PHE A 308 1.07 36.06 -5.11
C PHE A 308 0.04 34.93 -5.25
N ARG A 309 -1.27 35.21 -5.05
CA ARG A 309 -2.31 34.20 -5.25
C ARG A 309 -2.31 33.66 -6.69
N GLN A 310 -2.10 34.51 -7.69
CA GLN A 310 -2.03 34.07 -9.08
C GLN A 310 -0.83 33.15 -9.30
N GLN A 311 0.35 33.47 -8.77
CA GLN A 311 1.53 32.61 -8.85
C GLN A 311 1.33 31.27 -8.15
N GLU A 312 0.68 31.25 -6.98
CA GLU A 312 0.37 30.00 -6.27
C GLU A 312 -0.73 29.20 -7.00
N ALA A 313 -1.70 29.86 -7.65
CA ALA A 313 -2.66 29.21 -8.53
C ALA A 313 -2.04 28.68 -9.82
N GLU A 314 -1.01 29.34 -10.36
CA GLU A 314 -0.22 28.87 -11.52
C GLU A 314 0.76 27.74 -11.14
N ARG A 315 1.17 27.65 -9.87
CA ARG A 315 1.92 26.50 -9.31
C ARG A 315 1.02 25.32 -8.95
N ALA A 316 -0.20 25.58 -8.48
CA ALA A 316 -1.21 24.57 -8.17
C ALA A 316 -2.01 24.11 -9.41
N ALA A 317 -1.99 24.90 -10.49
CA ALA A 317 -2.41 24.43 -11.79
C ALA A 317 -1.48 23.28 -12.20
N PRO A 318 -2.01 22.10 -12.55
CA PRO A 318 -1.16 20.99 -12.94
C PRO A 318 -0.37 21.36 -14.20
N ALA A 319 0.95 21.42 -14.07
CA ALA A 319 1.81 21.11 -15.21
C ALA A 319 1.33 19.78 -15.78
N SER A 320 1.16 19.71 -17.11
CA SER A 320 0.48 18.61 -17.81
C SER A 320 0.92 17.24 -17.26
N MET A 321 0.07 16.65 -16.41
CA MET A 321 0.38 15.39 -15.74
C MET A 321 0.57 14.31 -16.81
N PRO A 322 1.61 13.47 -16.73
CA PRO A 322 1.76 12.37 -17.65
C PRO A 322 0.57 11.42 -17.48
N ALA A 323 -0.20 11.23 -18.54
CA ALA A 323 -1.24 10.21 -18.59
C ALA A 323 -0.56 8.83 -18.55
N GLY A 324 -0.47 8.21 -17.37
CA GLY A 324 0.15 6.89 -17.22
C GLY A 324 0.64 6.49 -15.83
N GLN A 325 -0.07 6.81 -14.74
CA GLN A 325 0.26 6.26 -13.41
C GLN A 325 -0.85 5.33 -12.91
N ARG A 326 -0.52 4.06 -12.64
CA ARG A 326 -1.38 3.10 -11.90
C ARG A 326 -1.23 3.33 -10.39
N GLY A 327 -2.24 2.89 -9.65
CA GLY A 327 -2.35 3.10 -8.20
C GLY A 327 -2.92 4.46 -7.81
N TRP A 328 -3.10 4.65 -6.51
CA TRP A 328 -3.67 5.88 -5.95
C TRP A 328 -2.68 7.06 -6.07
N PRO A 329 -3.12 8.28 -6.44
CA PRO A 329 -2.30 9.48 -6.28
C PRO A 329 -1.99 9.75 -4.80
N GLN A 330 -0.73 10.08 -4.49
CA GLN A 330 -0.29 10.35 -3.10
C GLN A 330 -1.12 11.45 -2.43
N ASP A 331 -1.49 12.51 -3.17
CA ASP A 331 -2.31 13.62 -2.66
C ASP A 331 -3.76 13.22 -2.36
N ALA A 332 -4.32 12.22 -3.06
CA ALA A 332 -5.68 11.73 -2.82
C ALA A 332 -5.77 10.92 -1.51
N LEU A 333 -4.73 10.13 -1.19
CA LEU A 333 -4.63 9.40 0.08
C LEU A 333 -4.64 10.31 1.30
N ALA A 334 -4.08 11.53 1.18
CA ALA A 334 -4.09 12.52 2.25
C ALA A 334 -5.51 13.03 2.56
N GLN A 335 -6.39 13.13 1.56
CA GLN A 335 -7.75 13.65 1.71
C GLN A 335 -8.71 12.63 2.33
N LEU A 336 -8.54 11.34 2.03
CA LEU A 336 -9.32 10.25 2.65
C LEU A 336 -9.16 10.16 4.17
N ARG A 337 -8.01 10.61 4.72
CA ARG A 337 -7.80 10.72 6.18
C ARG A 337 -8.79 11.67 6.87
N VAL A 338 -9.46 12.56 6.13
CA VAL A 338 -10.42 13.55 6.66
C VAL A 338 -11.86 13.02 6.70
N HIS A 339 -12.20 12.02 5.87
CA HIS A 339 -13.59 11.57 5.63
C HIS A 339 -13.85 10.11 6.02
N GLN A 340 -13.32 9.64 7.15
CA GLN A 340 -13.87 8.46 7.83
C GLN A 340 -14.89 8.90 8.91
N PRO A 341 -16.21 8.76 8.68
CA PRO A 341 -17.17 8.86 9.77
C PRO A 341 -16.91 7.73 10.77
N ALA A 342 -16.95 8.04 12.07
CA ALA A 342 -16.68 7.08 13.13
C ALA A 342 -17.61 5.86 13.01
N ALA A 343 -17.05 4.70 12.69
CA ALA A 343 -17.80 3.46 12.53
C ALA A 343 -18.55 3.14 13.84
N THR A 344 -19.88 3.21 13.80
CA THR A 344 -20.73 2.82 14.92
C THR A 344 -20.67 1.31 15.09
N ALA A 345 -19.79 0.86 15.99
CA ALA A 345 -19.60 -0.54 16.31
C ALA A 345 -20.90 -1.16 16.84
N LYS A 346 -21.70 -1.75 15.94
CA LYS A 346 -22.73 -2.72 16.33
C LYS A 346 -22.00 -3.93 16.90
N ARG A 347 -22.07 -4.09 18.22
CA ARG A 347 -21.67 -5.32 18.91
C ARG A 347 -22.37 -6.51 18.23
N ALA A 348 -21.61 -7.33 17.51
CA ALA A 348 -22.03 -8.69 17.22
C ALA A 348 -22.25 -9.39 18.58
N ALA A 349 -23.40 -10.05 18.74
CA ALA A 349 -23.74 -10.69 20.00
C ALA A 349 -22.80 -11.88 20.25
N LEU A 350 -22.23 -11.96 21.45
CA LEU A 350 -21.54 -13.16 21.92
C LEU A 350 -22.59 -14.28 22.03
N VAL A 351 -22.57 -15.23 21.10
CA VAL A 351 -23.34 -16.47 21.24
C VAL A 351 -22.64 -17.31 22.32
N SER A 352 -23.40 -17.74 23.32
CA SER A 352 -22.86 -18.52 24.44
C SER A 352 -22.30 -19.85 23.98
N ARG A 353 -21.07 -20.18 24.38
CA ARG A 353 -20.57 -21.56 24.31
C ARG A 353 -21.51 -22.48 25.08
N THR A 354 -22.09 -23.44 24.39
CA THR A 354 -22.54 -24.70 25.00
C THR A 354 -21.46 -25.72 24.75
N ASP A 355 -20.77 -26.15 25.81
CA ASP A 355 -19.83 -27.26 25.72
C ASP A 355 -20.60 -28.54 25.39
N ALA A 356 -20.42 -29.04 24.18
CA ALA A 356 -20.81 -30.37 23.74
C ALA A 356 -19.55 -31.08 23.27
N ALA A 357 -19.34 -32.31 23.76
CA ALA A 357 -18.10 -33.06 23.57
C ALA A 357 -17.93 -33.56 22.13
N ASP A 358 -16.70 -34.01 21.83
CA ASP A 358 -16.32 -34.62 20.56
C ASP A 358 -17.31 -35.71 20.11
N ASP A 359 -17.87 -35.52 18.92
CA ASP A 359 -18.21 -36.63 18.03
C ASP A 359 -17.79 -36.20 16.61
N ALA A 360 -16.70 -36.82 16.12
CA ALA A 360 -16.11 -36.51 14.83
C ALA A 360 -16.87 -37.24 13.70
N ASP A 361 -18.12 -36.83 13.47
CA ASP A 361 -18.92 -37.34 12.37
C ASP A 361 -18.31 -36.85 11.04
N HIS A 362 -17.77 -37.79 10.25
CA HIS A 362 -17.25 -37.52 8.91
C HIS A 362 -18.41 -37.17 7.96
N VAL A 363 -18.81 -35.90 7.97
CA VAL A 363 -19.72 -35.35 6.96
C VAL A 363 -19.07 -35.52 5.59
N ALA A 364 -19.76 -36.20 4.67
CA ALA A 364 -19.25 -36.43 3.33
C ALA A 364 -19.03 -35.10 2.58
N PRO A 365 -17.96 -34.95 1.78
CA PRO A 365 -17.68 -33.72 1.05
C PRO A 365 -18.88 -33.28 0.22
N THR A 366 -19.33 -32.04 0.45
CA THR A 366 -20.46 -31.44 -0.26
C THR A 366 -19.96 -30.72 -1.50
N HIS A 367 -20.81 -30.64 -2.54
CA HIS A 367 -20.54 -29.87 -3.75
C HIS A 367 -21.37 -28.59 -3.76
N HIS A 368 -20.71 -27.45 -3.97
CA HIS A 368 -21.31 -26.12 -4.02
C HIS A 368 -21.17 -25.51 -5.42
N HIS A 369 -22.07 -24.59 -5.78
CA HIS A 369 -22.00 -23.87 -7.06
C HIS A 369 -22.25 -22.37 -6.89
N ILE A 370 -21.34 -21.55 -7.43
CA ILE A 370 -21.48 -20.10 -7.51
C ILE A 370 -21.46 -19.71 -9.00
N ALA A 371 -22.67 -19.52 -9.53
CA ALA A 371 -22.86 -18.91 -10.85
C ALA A 371 -22.48 -17.43 -10.83
N VAL A 372 -22.10 -16.88 -11.99
CA VAL A 372 -21.66 -15.48 -12.08
C VAL A 372 -22.85 -14.54 -12.31
N GLU A 373 -23.02 -13.57 -11.41
CA GLU A 373 -24.06 -12.53 -11.46
C GLU A 373 -23.61 -11.30 -10.65
N ALA A 374 -24.19 -10.12 -10.92
CA ALA A 374 -23.80 -8.86 -10.29
C ALA A 374 -23.80 -8.87 -8.74
N SER A 375 -24.65 -9.68 -8.12
CA SER A 375 -24.75 -9.84 -6.66
C SER A 375 -23.65 -10.70 -6.04
N ARG A 376 -22.96 -11.53 -6.83
CA ARG A 376 -21.97 -12.53 -6.37
C ARG A 376 -20.53 -12.22 -6.77
N VAL A 377 -20.33 -11.11 -7.46
CA VAL A 377 -19.01 -10.60 -7.84
C VAL A 377 -18.72 -9.30 -7.13
N HIS A 378 -17.43 -9.07 -6.89
CA HIS A 378 -16.89 -7.76 -6.58
C HIS A 378 -15.82 -7.45 -7.64
N TRP A 379 -15.71 -6.17 -8.04
CA TRP A 379 -14.92 -5.79 -9.21
C TRP A 379 -13.79 -4.85 -8.82
N GLY A 380 -12.55 -5.31 -9.00
CA GLY A 380 -11.34 -4.51 -8.85
C GLY A 380 -10.87 -4.32 -7.41
N TYR A 381 -11.31 -5.14 -6.46
CA TYR A 381 -10.75 -5.10 -5.11
C TYR A 381 -10.80 -6.48 -4.41
N PHE A 382 -10.17 -6.57 -3.25
CA PHE A 382 -10.47 -7.55 -2.21
C PHE A 382 -10.90 -6.80 -0.95
N SER A 383 -11.75 -7.42 -0.12
CA SER A 383 -12.08 -6.86 1.19
C SER A 383 -12.48 -7.91 2.20
N ARG A 384 -12.01 -7.71 3.43
CA ARG A 384 -12.32 -8.54 4.61
C ARG A 384 -13.68 -8.23 5.25
N THR A 385 -14.40 -7.21 4.77
CA THR A 385 -15.74 -6.85 5.26
C THR A 385 -16.85 -7.22 4.27
N LEU A 386 -16.50 -7.78 3.10
CA LEU A 386 -17.46 -8.36 2.17
C LEU A 386 -18.23 -9.53 2.80
N SER A 387 -19.54 -9.54 2.59
CA SER A 387 -20.39 -10.67 2.97
C SER A 387 -20.07 -11.90 2.10
N PRO A 388 -19.82 -13.08 2.69
CA PRO A 388 -19.63 -14.31 1.93
C PRO A 388 -20.85 -14.67 1.08
N GLN A 389 -20.59 -15.13 -0.15
CA GLN A 389 -21.61 -15.62 -1.09
C GLN A 389 -21.94 -17.11 -0.86
N ALA A 390 -21.05 -17.83 -0.19
CA ALA A 390 -21.25 -19.17 0.35
C ALA A 390 -20.37 -19.38 1.59
N GLU A 391 -20.74 -20.34 2.44
CA GLU A 391 -19.86 -20.93 3.46
C GLU A 391 -19.69 -22.41 3.14
N ILE A 392 -18.45 -22.90 3.14
CA ILE A 392 -18.10 -24.31 2.84
C ILE A 392 -17.29 -24.93 3.97
N GLY A 393 -17.33 -26.27 4.08
CA GLY A 393 -16.48 -27.05 4.97
C GLY A 393 -15.10 -27.33 4.37
N SER A 394 -14.13 -27.71 5.22
CA SER A 394 -12.86 -28.24 4.75
C SER A 394 -13.07 -29.59 4.04
N GLY A 395 -12.52 -29.74 2.84
CA GLY A 395 -12.67 -30.92 1.99
C GLY A 395 -13.81 -30.82 0.95
N ASP A 396 -14.71 -29.86 1.08
CA ASP A 396 -15.79 -29.60 0.12
C ASP A 396 -15.24 -29.26 -1.27
N THR A 397 -16.08 -29.49 -2.28
CA THR A 397 -15.82 -29.05 -3.66
C THR A 397 -16.74 -27.91 -4.03
N ILE A 398 -16.25 -26.99 -4.87
CA ILE A 398 -17.01 -25.83 -5.30
C ILE A 398 -16.71 -25.50 -6.76
N THR A 399 -17.76 -25.36 -7.56
CA THR A 399 -17.67 -24.82 -8.92
C THR A 399 -17.96 -23.32 -8.88
N ILE A 400 -17.06 -22.53 -9.45
CA ILE A 400 -17.14 -21.06 -9.50
C ILE A 400 -17.07 -20.62 -10.97
N GLU A 401 -18.14 -19.99 -11.44
CA GLU A 401 -18.13 -19.30 -12.73
C GLU A 401 -17.40 -17.96 -12.61
N THR A 402 -16.61 -17.59 -13.61
CA THR A 402 -15.86 -16.33 -13.67
C THR A 402 -16.04 -15.65 -15.03
N LEU A 403 -15.82 -14.34 -15.06
CA LEU A 403 -15.80 -13.54 -16.29
C LEU A 403 -14.47 -12.79 -16.35
N THR A 404 -13.90 -12.64 -17.55
CA THR A 404 -12.87 -11.62 -17.75
C THR A 404 -13.51 -10.23 -17.81
N GLN A 405 -12.87 -9.24 -17.19
CA GLN A 405 -13.20 -7.82 -17.30
C GLN A 405 -13.16 -7.29 -18.76
N HIS A 406 -12.44 -7.98 -19.65
CA HIS A 406 -12.29 -7.61 -21.07
C HIS A 406 -13.43 -8.08 -21.97
N ALA A 407 -14.48 -8.70 -21.43
CA ALA A 407 -15.65 -9.11 -22.24
C ALA A 407 -16.34 -7.93 -22.96
N SER A 408 -16.14 -6.69 -22.50
CA SER A 408 -16.67 -5.47 -23.13
C SER A 408 -15.92 -5.02 -24.40
N ASP A 409 -14.82 -5.68 -24.76
CA ASP A 409 -14.04 -5.41 -25.98
C ASP A 409 -14.72 -5.91 -27.27
N ASP A 410 -15.51 -6.98 -27.19
CA ASP A 410 -16.48 -7.36 -28.22
C ASP A 410 -17.76 -7.90 -27.55
N PRO A 411 -18.66 -6.99 -27.09
CA PRO A 411 -19.84 -7.38 -26.31
C PRO A 411 -20.73 -8.40 -27.03
N ASP A 412 -20.80 -8.33 -28.37
CA ASP A 412 -21.55 -9.29 -29.19
C ASP A 412 -21.06 -10.74 -29.01
N ARG A 413 -19.76 -10.95 -28.71
CA ARG A 413 -19.17 -12.29 -28.53
C ARG A 413 -19.20 -12.77 -27.09
N MET A 414 -18.85 -11.87 -26.17
CA MET A 414 -18.49 -12.26 -24.80
C MET A 414 -19.54 -11.88 -23.76
N ILE A 415 -20.58 -11.12 -24.15
CA ILE A 415 -21.67 -10.68 -23.25
C ILE A 415 -23.05 -11.04 -23.80
N SER A 416 -23.35 -10.72 -25.06
CA SER A 416 -24.71 -10.80 -25.62
C SER A 416 -25.30 -12.21 -25.56
N GLY A 417 -26.50 -12.31 -24.98
CA GLY A 417 -27.22 -13.57 -24.78
C GLY A 417 -26.77 -14.38 -23.56
N ASP A 418 -25.74 -13.95 -22.83
CA ASP A 418 -25.26 -14.62 -21.61
C ASP A 418 -25.83 -13.90 -20.37
N PRO A 419 -26.79 -14.50 -19.63
CA PRO A 419 -27.45 -13.81 -18.52
C PRO A 419 -26.51 -13.42 -17.37
N GLY A 420 -25.42 -14.16 -17.17
CA GLY A 420 -24.42 -13.85 -16.14
C GLY A 420 -23.55 -12.66 -16.54
N ALA A 421 -23.08 -12.65 -17.79
CA ALA A 421 -22.32 -11.52 -18.32
C ALA A 421 -23.19 -10.26 -18.45
N GLU A 422 -24.42 -10.36 -18.97
CA GLU A 422 -25.37 -9.24 -19.04
C GLU A 422 -25.75 -8.70 -17.66
N SER A 423 -25.82 -9.57 -16.64
CA SER A 423 -25.99 -9.17 -15.24
C SER A 423 -24.82 -8.32 -14.75
N VAL A 424 -23.57 -8.79 -14.91
CA VAL A 424 -22.37 -8.10 -14.40
C VAL A 424 -22.02 -6.83 -15.19
N PHE A 425 -22.05 -6.90 -16.53
CA PHE A 425 -21.68 -5.79 -17.42
C PHE A 425 -22.80 -4.79 -17.66
N GLY A 426 -24.03 -5.08 -17.23
CA GLY A 426 -25.22 -4.25 -17.47
C GLY A 426 -25.03 -2.79 -17.07
N TRP A 427 -24.89 -1.91 -18.06
CA TRP A 427 -24.62 -0.48 -17.91
C TRP A 427 -25.45 0.31 -18.92
N THR A 428 -26.24 1.26 -18.43
CA THR A 428 -27.05 2.20 -19.21
C THR A 428 -26.85 3.61 -18.65
N GLY A 429 -27.30 4.65 -19.36
CA GLY A 429 -27.21 6.02 -18.86
C GLY A 429 -28.02 6.36 -17.61
N ALA A 430 -28.73 5.39 -17.03
CA ALA A 430 -29.46 5.55 -15.76
C ALA A 430 -28.97 4.62 -14.64
N ARG A 431 -28.24 3.53 -14.94
CA ARG A 431 -27.72 2.61 -13.92
C ARG A 431 -26.55 1.77 -14.42
N LYS A 432 -25.79 1.25 -13.48
CA LYS A 432 -24.72 0.28 -13.69
C LYS A 432 -24.86 -0.81 -12.63
N ASN A 433 -24.97 -2.06 -13.06
CA ASN A 433 -25.34 -3.16 -12.16
C ASN A 433 -24.22 -3.48 -11.15
N VAL A 434 -22.96 -3.46 -11.59
CA VAL A 434 -21.77 -3.46 -10.74
C VAL A 434 -21.08 -2.11 -10.88
N ASP A 435 -21.45 -1.17 -10.00
CA ASP A 435 -21.06 0.23 -10.10
C ASP A 435 -19.59 0.47 -9.70
N ARG A 436 -19.21 0.07 -8.48
CA ARG A 436 -17.81 0.08 -8.03
C ARG A 436 -16.97 -0.85 -8.91
N ARG A 437 -15.95 -0.29 -9.57
CA ARG A 437 -14.87 -1.04 -10.22
C ARG A 437 -13.53 -0.44 -9.78
N GLY A 438 -12.87 -1.13 -8.85
CA GLY A 438 -11.65 -0.68 -8.17
C GLY A 438 -11.86 -0.37 -6.68
N ALA A 439 -10.76 -0.35 -5.94
CA ALA A 439 -10.67 0.04 -4.53
C ALA A 439 -10.89 1.55 -4.29
N GLY A 440 -10.91 2.39 -5.34
CA GLY A 440 -11.04 3.85 -5.28
C GLY A 440 -12.31 4.41 -4.62
N PRO A 441 -12.47 5.74 -4.57
CA PRO A 441 -13.68 6.36 -4.01
C PRO A 441 -14.90 6.16 -4.92
N MET A 442 -16.11 6.19 -4.35
CA MET A 442 -17.36 5.97 -5.10
C MET A 442 -17.77 7.16 -5.98
N ASP A 443 -17.34 8.37 -5.61
CA ASP A 443 -17.75 9.63 -6.24
C ASP A 443 -16.86 10.06 -7.41
N ALA A 444 -15.88 9.23 -7.78
CA ALA A 444 -14.87 9.53 -8.80
C ALA A 444 -14.15 10.88 -8.57
N SER A 445 -13.85 11.20 -7.31
CA SER A 445 -13.23 12.46 -6.88
C SER A 445 -11.74 12.64 -7.27
N VAL A 446 -11.10 11.65 -7.89
CA VAL A 446 -9.65 11.66 -8.18
C VAL A 446 -9.36 11.95 -9.65
N PHE A 447 -10.02 11.21 -10.55
CA PHE A 447 -9.85 11.28 -12.00
C PHE A 447 -11.18 11.44 -12.74
N GLY A 448 -12.32 11.19 -12.10
CA GLY A 448 -13.63 11.30 -12.74
C GLY A 448 -13.98 10.14 -13.68
N ARG A 449 -13.31 8.98 -13.55
CA ARG A 449 -13.51 7.82 -14.45
C ARG A 449 -14.74 6.99 -14.12
N GLY A 450 -15.23 7.10 -12.88
CA GLY A 450 -16.36 6.32 -12.35
C GLY A 450 -16.07 5.75 -10.96
N ALA A 451 -17.08 5.15 -10.33
CA ALA A 451 -16.95 4.60 -8.99
C ALA A 451 -15.82 3.55 -8.89
N GLY A 452 -14.89 3.74 -7.95
CA GLY A 452 -13.69 2.90 -7.79
C GLY A 452 -12.48 3.33 -8.63
N GLU A 453 -12.65 4.29 -9.57
CA GLU A 453 -11.61 4.92 -10.41
C GLU A 453 -10.73 3.97 -11.27
N GLY A 454 -11.07 2.67 -11.32
CA GLY A 454 -10.24 1.65 -11.97
C GLY A 454 -8.98 1.28 -11.16
N PHE A 455 -8.93 1.58 -9.86
CA PHE A 455 -7.86 1.13 -8.95
C PHE A 455 -8.02 -0.35 -8.61
N GLY A 456 -7.74 -1.19 -9.60
CA GLY A 456 -8.05 -2.60 -9.64
C GLY A 456 -9.14 -2.89 -10.66
N VAL A 457 -8.96 -3.95 -11.46
CA VAL A 457 -9.71 -4.15 -12.70
C VAL A 457 -10.38 -5.52 -12.84
N HIS A 458 -10.06 -6.49 -11.97
CA HIS A 458 -10.47 -7.88 -12.13
C HIS A 458 -11.90 -8.14 -11.62
N ILE A 459 -12.68 -8.97 -12.32
CA ILE A 459 -13.97 -9.47 -11.81
C ILE A 459 -13.68 -10.66 -10.90
N CYS A 460 -13.93 -10.49 -9.60
CA CYS A 460 -13.68 -11.49 -8.56
C CYS A 460 -15.01 -12.09 -8.09
N THR A 461 -15.19 -13.39 -8.28
CA THR A 461 -16.38 -14.12 -7.82
C THR A 461 -16.18 -14.62 -6.39
N GLY A 462 -17.16 -14.36 -5.51
CA GLY A 462 -17.06 -14.62 -4.07
C GLY A 462 -17.30 -13.36 -3.23
N PRO A 463 -16.74 -13.27 -2.00
CA PRO A 463 -15.88 -14.26 -1.37
C PRO A 463 -16.64 -15.51 -0.89
N VAL A 464 -15.91 -16.61 -0.72
CA VAL A 464 -16.35 -17.85 -0.11
C VAL A 464 -15.74 -17.96 1.28
N ALA A 465 -16.56 -18.10 2.30
CA ALA A 465 -16.09 -18.38 3.65
C ALA A 465 -15.79 -19.87 3.82
N VAL A 466 -14.68 -20.19 4.46
CA VAL A 466 -14.30 -21.55 4.84
C VAL A 466 -14.48 -21.67 6.34
N ARG A 467 -15.35 -22.59 6.78
CA ARG A 467 -15.68 -22.76 8.20
C ARG A 467 -14.41 -23.05 9.01
N ASP A 468 -14.36 -22.48 10.21
CA ASP A 468 -13.26 -22.61 11.18
C ASP A 468 -11.88 -22.10 10.73
N ALA A 469 -11.75 -21.48 9.55
CA ALA A 469 -10.52 -20.83 9.10
C ALA A 469 -10.19 -19.60 9.96
N GLN A 470 -8.95 -19.52 10.45
CA GLN A 470 -8.45 -18.47 11.36
C GLN A 470 -7.06 -17.97 10.94
N PRO A 471 -6.67 -16.75 11.34
CA PRO A 471 -5.36 -16.20 11.02
C PRO A 471 -4.18 -17.12 11.44
N GLY A 472 -3.33 -17.45 10.47
CA GLY A 472 -2.19 -18.37 10.61
C GLY A 472 -2.50 -19.83 10.27
N ASP A 473 -3.73 -20.17 9.89
CA ASP A 473 -4.00 -21.40 9.14
C ASP A 473 -3.50 -21.28 7.68
N VAL A 474 -3.47 -22.38 6.95
CA VAL A 474 -3.20 -22.43 5.50
C VAL A 474 -4.44 -22.96 4.78
N LEU A 475 -4.82 -22.30 3.69
CA LEU A 475 -5.88 -22.76 2.80
C LEU A 475 -5.27 -23.39 1.55
N GLU A 476 -5.52 -24.68 1.35
CA GLU A 476 -5.19 -25.43 0.14
C GLU A 476 -6.38 -25.35 -0.82
N VAL A 477 -6.14 -24.88 -2.05
CA VAL A 477 -7.15 -24.78 -3.12
C VAL A 477 -6.65 -25.58 -4.32
N ARG A 478 -7.24 -26.77 -4.52
CA ARG A 478 -6.93 -27.65 -5.66
C ARG A 478 -7.80 -27.29 -6.84
N ILE A 479 -7.21 -27.12 -8.02
CA ILE A 479 -7.95 -26.82 -9.25
C ILE A 479 -8.24 -28.13 -9.99
N LEU A 480 -9.43 -28.69 -9.76
CA LEU A 480 -9.84 -29.99 -10.31
C LEU A 480 -10.16 -29.93 -11.80
N ASP A 481 -10.80 -28.85 -12.25
CA ASP A 481 -11.11 -28.62 -13.66
C ASP A 481 -11.21 -27.13 -14.01
N ILE A 482 -10.99 -26.81 -15.29
CA ILE A 482 -11.19 -25.47 -15.86
C ILE A 482 -11.85 -25.63 -17.23
N VAL A 483 -13.02 -25.01 -17.40
CA VAL A 483 -13.81 -25.06 -18.65
C VAL A 483 -14.00 -23.64 -19.19
N PRO A 484 -13.56 -23.32 -20.42
CA PRO A 484 -13.83 -22.02 -21.03
C PRO A 484 -15.34 -21.81 -21.26
N ARG A 485 -15.81 -20.58 -20.99
CA ARG A 485 -17.23 -20.21 -21.09
C ARG A 485 -17.60 -19.95 -22.56
N PRO A 486 -18.50 -20.73 -23.18
CA PRO A 486 -18.89 -20.51 -24.56
C PRO A 486 -19.80 -19.29 -24.70
N SER A 487 -19.70 -18.62 -25.85
CA SER A 487 -20.61 -17.55 -26.24
C SER A 487 -22.06 -18.06 -26.26
N ARG A 488 -22.95 -17.23 -25.71
CA ARG A 488 -24.40 -17.46 -25.71
C ARG A 488 -25.13 -16.66 -26.78
N ASN A 489 -24.41 -15.89 -27.59
CA ASN A 489 -24.96 -15.25 -28.78
C ASN A 489 -25.30 -16.34 -29.82
N PRO A 490 -26.54 -16.41 -30.34
CA PRO A 490 -26.92 -17.40 -31.36
C PRO A 490 -26.07 -17.38 -32.64
N GLN A 491 -25.39 -16.27 -32.96
CA GLN A 491 -24.47 -16.20 -34.10
C GLN A 491 -23.16 -16.96 -33.87
N PHE A 492 -22.79 -17.21 -32.61
CA PHE A 492 -21.50 -17.79 -32.22
C PHE A 492 -21.66 -18.96 -31.24
N GLU A 493 -22.84 -19.60 -31.21
CA GLU A 493 -23.18 -20.68 -30.30
C GLU A 493 -22.10 -21.77 -30.22
N GLY A 494 -21.67 -22.08 -28.99
CA GLY A 494 -20.65 -23.10 -28.71
C GLY A 494 -19.20 -22.63 -28.91
N ARG A 495 -18.96 -21.48 -29.56
CA ARG A 495 -17.61 -20.93 -29.77
C ARG A 495 -17.15 -20.17 -28.52
N VAL A 496 -15.85 -20.17 -28.26
CA VAL A 496 -15.23 -19.48 -27.12
C VAL A 496 -14.33 -18.36 -27.63
N PHE A 497 -14.39 -17.20 -26.98
CA PHE A 497 -13.59 -16.02 -27.35
C PHE A 497 -12.83 -15.46 -26.15
N GLY A 498 -11.77 -14.72 -26.44
CA GLY A 498 -11.05 -13.92 -25.47
C GLY A 498 -10.49 -12.64 -26.07
N SER A 499 -10.04 -11.75 -25.21
CA SER A 499 -9.35 -10.50 -25.58
C SER A 499 -7.87 -10.57 -25.23
N SER A 500 -7.11 -9.56 -25.62
CA SER A 500 -5.77 -9.26 -25.12
C SER A 500 -5.47 -7.82 -25.46
N VAL A 501 -5.11 -7.02 -24.47
CA VAL A 501 -4.87 -5.59 -24.62
C VAL A 501 -3.38 -5.32 -24.42
N ALA A 502 -2.71 -4.92 -25.50
CA ALA A 502 -1.43 -4.24 -25.41
C ALA A 502 -1.72 -2.82 -24.89
N ALA A 503 -1.65 -2.66 -23.57
CA ALA A 503 -2.25 -1.57 -22.81
C ALA A 503 -1.22 -0.55 -22.28
N TRP A 504 -1.69 0.59 -21.78
CA TRP A 504 -0.83 1.67 -21.29
C TRP A 504 0.04 1.32 -20.07
N TRP A 505 -0.33 0.28 -19.32
CA TRP A 505 0.45 -0.25 -18.20
C TRP A 505 1.39 -1.41 -18.57
N GLY A 506 1.33 -1.91 -19.81
CA GLY A 506 2.17 -3.00 -20.26
C GLY A 506 3.64 -2.58 -20.36
N TYR A 507 4.55 -3.48 -19.99
CA TYR A 507 6.00 -3.24 -19.99
C TYR A 507 6.55 -2.72 -21.34
N HIS A 508 5.89 -3.06 -22.44
CA HIS A 508 6.23 -2.63 -23.80
C HIS A 508 5.86 -1.16 -24.16
N TYR A 509 5.08 -0.45 -23.34
CA TYR A 509 4.34 0.75 -23.78
C TYR A 509 5.24 1.95 -24.17
N SER A 510 6.41 2.09 -23.53
CA SER A 510 7.43 3.08 -23.92
C SER A 510 8.24 2.69 -25.17
N GLU A 511 8.25 1.40 -25.52
CA GLU A 511 9.22 0.79 -26.45
C GLU A 511 8.73 0.66 -27.90
N PHE A 512 7.63 1.31 -28.26
CA PHE A 512 7.15 1.29 -29.65
C PHE A 512 8.20 1.84 -30.62
N LEU A 513 8.44 1.15 -31.74
CA LEU A 513 9.33 1.64 -32.82
C LEU A 513 8.59 2.48 -33.87
N SER A 514 7.42 2.03 -34.33
CA SER A 514 6.61 2.69 -35.37
C SER A 514 5.52 3.59 -34.80
N GLY A 515 5.16 4.66 -35.52
CA GLY A 515 4.04 5.55 -35.16
C GLY A 515 2.64 4.97 -35.46
N PRO A 516 1.57 5.56 -34.88
CA PRO A 516 1.59 6.58 -33.82
C PRO A 516 2.04 5.98 -32.48
N LYS A 517 2.64 6.82 -31.62
CA LYS A 517 3.06 6.48 -30.25
C LYS A 517 2.60 7.61 -29.30
N PRO A 518 2.23 7.29 -28.05
CA PRO A 518 1.87 5.94 -27.58
C PRO A 518 0.57 5.46 -28.27
N ARG A 519 0.18 4.20 -28.03
CA ARG A 519 -1.09 3.63 -28.50
C ARG A 519 -1.41 2.34 -27.74
N GLU A 520 -2.68 2.00 -27.67
CA GLU A 520 -3.13 0.72 -27.13
C GLU A 520 -3.76 -0.13 -28.25
N VAL A 521 -3.67 -1.45 -28.14
CA VAL A 521 -4.15 -2.39 -29.17
C VAL A 521 -4.88 -3.56 -28.52
N VAL A 522 -6.16 -3.70 -28.82
CA VAL A 522 -6.96 -4.86 -28.44
C VAL A 522 -6.91 -5.91 -29.55
N THR A 523 -6.69 -7.18 -29.21
CA THR A 523 -6.70 -8.32 -30.13
C THR A 523 -7.70 -9.36 -29.65
N ILE A 524 -8.70 -9.67 -30.47
CA ILE A 524 -9.72 -10.68 -30.15
C ILE A 524 -9.29 -12.04 -30.68
N TYR A 525 -9.40 -13.06 -29.84
CA TYR A 525 -9.04 -14.45 -30.12
C TYR A 525 -10.27 -15.37 -30.10
N GLU A 526 -10.19 -16.46 -30.86
CA GLU A 526 -11.04 -17.63 -30.73
C GLU A 526 -10.24 -18.77 -30.08
N ILE A 527 -10.88 -19.48 -29.16
CA ILE A 527 -10.28 -20.53 -28.33
C ILE A 527 -10.81 -21.89 -28.78
N PHE A 528 -9.92 -22.75 -29.27
CA PHE A 528 -10.22 -24.11 -29.71
C PHE A 528 -9.80 -25.10 -28.62
N ALA A 529 -10.74 -25.50 -27.77
CA ALA A 529 -10.56 -26.55 -26.78
C ALA A 529 -10.55 -27.95 -27.44
N SER A 530 -10.09 -28.99 -26.73
CA SER A 530 -9.89 -30.35 -27.30
C SER A 530 -11.16 -31.09 -27.77
N THR A 531 -12.33 -30.47 -27.64
CA THR A 531 -13.65 -31.04 -27.98
C THR A 531 -14.16 -30.61 -29.36
N ASP A 532 -13.41 -29.78 -30.09
CA ASP A 532 -13.88 -29.17 -31.35
C ASP A 532 -13.54 -29.97 -32.62
N ARG A 533 -14.11 -29.55 -33.76
CA ARG A 533 -14.29 -30.30 -35.03
C ARG A 533 -13.03 -30.85 -35.75
N ASP A 534 -11.84 -30.68 -35.20
CA ASP A 534 -10.55 -31.02 -35.81
C ASP A 534 -9.77 -31.91 -34.80
N GLN A 535 -10.17 -33.18 -34.69
CA GLN A 535 -9.76 -34.10 -33.59
C GLN A 535 -8.24 -34.31 -33.48
N ASP A 536 -7.49 -34.02 -34.54
CA ASP A 536 -6.03 -34.15 -34.60
C ASP A 536 -5.28 -32.86 -34.18
N ALA A 537 -5.99 -31.76 -33.90
CA ALA A 537 -5.40 -30.48 -33.52
C ALA A 537 -5.29 -30.30 -32.00
N ALA A 538 -4.07 -30.13 -31.49
CA ALA A 538 -3.82 -29.77 -30.09
C ALA A 538 -4.57 -28.47 -29.70
N PRO A 539 -5.05 -28.32 -28.45
CA PRO A 539 -5.80 -27.13 -28.02
C PRO A 539 -5.02 -25.83 -28.21
N HIS A 540 -5.63 -24.85 -28.87
CA HIS A 540 -4.96 -23.59 -29.21
C HIS A 540 -5.91 -22.39 -29.35
N ALA A 541 -5.36 -21.20 -29.24
CA ALA A 541 -6.00 -19.94 -29.62
C ALA A 541 -5.57 -19.50 -31.03
N ARG A 542 -6.43 -18.75 -31.73
CA ARG A 542 -6.12 -18.01 -32.96
C ARG A 542 -6.68 -16.60 -32.89
N ALA A 543 -5.95 -15.61 -33.39
CA ALA A 543 -6.47 -14.25 -33.45
C ALA A 543 -7.50 -14.10 -34.61
N LEU A 544 -8.56 -13.34 -34.38
CA LEU A 544 -9.60 -13.04 -35.37
C LEU A 544 -9.39 -11.66 -36.03
N TYR A 545 -9.04 -10.68 -35.20
CA TYR A 545 -8.70 -9.31 -35.59
C TYR A 545 -8.08 -8.56 -34.41
N SER A 546 -7.46 -7.43 -34.69
CA SER A 546 -7.13 -6.42 -33.69
C SER A 546 -7.66 -5.05 -34.08
N TYR A 547 -7.78 -4.15 -33.10
CA TYR A 547 -8.06 -2.73 -33.33
C TYR A 547 -7.22 -1.90 -32.36
N ARG A 548 -6.97 -0.63 -32.71
CA ARG A 548 -6.38 0.32 -31.77
C ARG A 548 -7.48 0.86 -30.87
N TRP A 549 -7.18 1.09 -29.59
CA TRP A 549 -8.10 1.86 -28.76
C TRP A 549 -8.27 3.25 -29.39
N GLU A 550 -9.52 3.63 -29.59
CA GLU A 550 -9.96 4.98 -29.95
C GLU A 550 -10.85 5.44 -28.78
N PRO A 551 -10.93 6.74 -28.45
CA PRO A 551 -11.65 7.19 -27.26
C PRO A 551 -13.09 6.68 -27.20
N GLN A 552 -13.45 5.95 -26.14
CA GLN A 552 -14.81 5.44 -25.94
C GLN A 552 -15.55 6.32 -24.93
N THR A 553 -16.80 6.66 -25.23
CA THR A 553 -17.69 7.31 -24.26
C THR A 553 -18.51 6.24 -23.55
N ASP A 554 -18.46 6.20 -22.22
CA ASP A 554 -19.28 5.28 -21.42
C ASP A 554 -20.78 5.68 -21.44
N PRO A 555 -21.69 4.82 -20.96
CA PRO A 555 -23.11 5.13 -20.90
C PRO A 555 -23.48 6.34 -20.02
N PHE A 556 -22.62 6.77 -19.09
CA PHE A 556 -22.82 7.96 -18.25
C PHE A 556 -22.27 9.25 -18.88
N GLY A 557 -21.53 9.16 -19.99
CA GLY A 557 -20.98 10.29 -20.73
C GLY A 557 -19.50 10.59 -20.45
N VAL A 558 -18.80 9.76 -19.67
CA VAL A 558 -17.37 9.88 -19.42
C VAL A 558 -16.58 9.40 -20.65
N VAL A 559 -15.53 10.13 -21.04
CA VAL A 559 -14.71 9.79 -22.21
C VAL A 559 -13.38 9.17 -21.78
N HIS A 560 -13.19 7.90 -22.12
CA HIS A 560 -12.01 7.10 -21.83
C HIS A 560 -11.03 7.17 -23.00
N ALA A 561 -10.10 8.15 -22.94
CA ALA A 561 -9.11 8.38 -23.99
C ALA A 561 -8.07 7.24 -24.12
N THR A 562 -7.82 6.56 -23.00
CA THR A 562 -7.02 5.33 -22.86
C THR A 562 -7.87 4.25 -22.19
N TYR A 563 -7.38 3.01 -22.11
CA TYR A 563 -8.00 1.92 -21.37
C TYR A 563 -7.87 2.13 -19.84
N ASP A 564 -8.50 3.18 -19.30
CA ASP A 564 -8.27 3.65 -17.93
C ASP A 564 -9.35 3.22 -16.90
N TYR A 565 -10.42 2.59 -17.37
CA TYR A 565 -11.51 2.10 -16.54
C TYR A 565 -12.03 0.75 -17.07
N PRO A 566 -12.20 -0.29 -16.23
CA PRO A 566 -12.53 -1.64 -16.70
C PRO A 566 -14.00 -1.77 -17.12
N GLY A 567 -14.26 -2.63 -18.10
CA GLY A 567 -15.62 -2.99 -18.53
C GLY A 567 -16.37 -1.85 -19.24
N VAL A 568 -15.67 -0.89 -19.85
CA VAL A 568 -16.26 0.13 -20.72
C VAL A 568 -16.67 -0.53 -22.04
N PRO A 569 -17.95 -0.43 -22.48
CA PRO A 569 -18.40 -1.06 -23.71
C PRO A 569 -17.82 -0.36 -24.93
N VAL A 570 -17.10 -1.09 -25.78
CA VAL A 570 -16.63 -0.56 -27.07
C VAL A 570 -17.83 -0.36 -28.00
N ALA A 571 -18.04 0.87 -28.44
CA ALA A 571 -19.21 1.24 -29.22
C ALA A 571 -19.20 0.60 -30.63
N PRO A 572 -20.33 0.07 -31.14
CA PRO A 572 -20.38 -0.55 -32.46
C PRO A 572 -19.90 0.39 -33.58
N GLY A 573 -18.84 -0.02 -34.27
CA GLY A 573 -18.24 0.74 -35.37
C GLY A 573 -17.33 1.92 -34.96
N SER A 574 -17.08 2.15 -33.67
CA SER A 574 -16.18 3.22 -33.20
C SER A 574 -14.68 2.94 -33.44
N VAL A 575 -14.32 1.68 -33.72
CA VAL A 575 -12.92 1.23 -33.85
C VAL A 575 -12.66 0.55 -35.19
N LYS A 576 -11.50 0.84 -35.80
CA LYS A 576 -11.11 0.19 -37.06
C LYS A 576 -10.51 -1.21 -36.84
N ARG A 577 -11.35 -2.25 -36.99
CA ARG A 577 -10.93 -3.66 -36.98
C ARG A 577 -9.98 -3.99 -38.15
N ARG A 578 -8.86 -4.63 -37.83
CA ARG A 578 -7.88 -5.21 -38.74
C ARG A 578 -7.92 -6.73 -38.63
N HIS A 579 -8.45 -7.39 -39.64
CA HIS A 579 -8.38 -8.85 -39.81
C HIS A 579 -7.00 -9.28 -40.35
N ALA A 580 -6.81 -10.60 -40.52
CA ALA A 580 -5.57 -11.19 -40.99
C ALA A 580 -4.35 -10.86 -40.08
N VAL A 581 -4.55 -10.94 -38.76
CA VAL A 581 -3.53 -10.68 -37.74
C VAL A 581 -3.08 -11.99 -37.13
N LEU A 582 -1.76 -12.18 -36.98
CA LEU A 582 -1.16 -13.45 -36.55
C LEU A 582 -1.62 -14.66 -37.41
N ASP A 583 -1.88 -14.44 -38.71
CA ASP A 583 -2.34 -15.47 -39.62
C ASP A 583 -1.40 -16.69 -39.67
N GLY A 584 -1.99 -17.88 -39.59
CA GLY A 584 -1.26 -19.15 -39.54
C GLY A 584 -0.68 -19.52 -38.16
N ILE A 585 -0.69 -18.61 -37.18
CA ILE A 585 -0.19 -18.87 -35.83
C ILE A 585 -1.27 -19.58 -35.00
N ARG A 586 -0.90 -20.69 -34.36
CA ARG A 586 -1.71 -21.41 -33.36
C ARG A 586 -0.98 -21.30 -32.03
N ILE A 587 -1.60 -20.66 -31.04
CA ILE A 587 -0.97 -20.43 -29.73
C ILE A 587 -1.48 -21.50 -28.74
N PRO A 588 -0.62 -22.37 -28.17
CA PRO A 588 -1.07 -23.45 -27.29
C PRO A 588 -1.85 -22.95 -26.07
N LEU A 589 -2.97 -23.61 -25.72
CA LEU A 589 -3.74 -23.23 -24.53
C LEU A 589 -3.00 -23.55 -23.24
N ARG A 590 -3.16 -22.65 -22.27
CA ARG A 590 -2.72 -22.77 -20.88
C ARG A 590 -3.82 -22.19 -19.98
N PRO A 591 -4.98 -22.86 -19.84
CA PRO A 591 -6.09 -22.33 -19.04
C PRO A 591 -5.70 -22.22 -17.57
N HIS A 592 -5.87 -21.04 -16.97
CA HIS A 592 -5.58 -20.75 -15.56
C HIS A 592 -6.40 -19.56 -15.06
N PHE A 593 -6.32 -19.28 -13.76
CA PHE A 593 -6.82 -18.05 -13.15
C PHE A 593 -5.63 -17.17 -12.74
N GLY A 594 -5.61 -15.91 -13.18
CA GLY A 594 -4.71 -14.88 -12.68
C GLY A 594 -5.00 -14.59 -11.20
N VAL A 595 -6.28 -14.37 -10.86
CA VAL A 595 -6.74 -14.18 -9.48
C VAL A 595 -7.17 -15.47 -8.80
N ILE A 596 -6.40 -15.87 -7.78
CA ILE A 596 -6.89 -16.67 -6.66
C ILE A 596 -6.39 -16.00 -5.37
N ALA A 597 -7.30 -15.59 -4.48
CA ALA A 597 -6.96 -14.77 -3.33
C ALA A 597 -7.78 -15.11 -2.09
N VAL A 598 -7.15 -15.05 -0.91
CA VAL A 598 -7.84 -14.90 0.39
C VAL A 598 -7.81 -13.42 0.81
N ALA A 599 -8.78 -12.95 1.58
CA ALA A 599 -8.82 -11.53 1.93
C ALA A 599 -7.67 -11.15 2.90
N PRO A 600 -6.91 -10.08 2.62
CA PRO A 600 -5.84 -9.61 3.51
C PRO A 600 -6.37 -8.90 4.77
N ARG A 601 -5.50 -8.79 5.78
CA ARG A 601 -5.81 -8.16 7.08
C ARG A 601 -5.41 -6.68 7.19
N GLU A 602 -4.50 -6.21 6.34
CA GLU A 602 -3.80 -4.93 6.52
C GLU A 602 -4.74 -3.72 6.33
N VAL A 603 -5.50 -3.69 5.23
CA VAL A 603 -6.49 -2.64 4.93
C VAL A 603 -7.79 -3.26 4.42
N ASP A 604 -8.89 -2.50 4.40
CA ASP A 604 -10.21 -3.05 4.05
C ASP A 604 -10.44 -3.16 2.54
N LEU A 605 -10.33 -2.07 1.77
CA LEU A 605 -10.34 -2.14 0.30
C LEU A 605 -8.92 -2.25 -0.22
N VAL A 606 -8.61 -3.35 -0.92
CA VAL A 606 -7.30 -3.62 -1.55
C VAL A 606 -7.48 -3.73 -3.05
N ASP A 607 -6.78 -2.89 -3.82
CA ASP A 607 -6.64 -2.99 -5.28
C ASP A 607 -6.38 -4.44 -5.74
N SER A 608 -7.17 -4.95 -6.70
CA SER A 608 -7.06 -6.33 -7.17
C SER A 608 -5.82 -6.63 -8.03
N VAL A 609 -5.11 -5.60 -8.49
CA VAL A 609 -3.97 -5.76 -9.41
C VAL A 609 -2.71 -6.27 -8.70
N PRO A 610 -2.15 -5.66 -7.63
CA PRO A 610 -0.86 -6.12 -7.13
C PRO A 610 -0.99 -7.44 -6.35
N PRO A 611 -0.32 -8.54 -6.75
CA PRO A 611 -0.24 -9.75 -5.94
C PRO A 611 0.54 -9.53 -4.64
N SER A 612 0.39 -10.46 -3.71
CA SER A 612 1.08 -10.41 -2.42
C SER A 612 1.06 -11.77 -1.72
N TYR A 613 1.38 -11.78 -0.43
CA TYR A 613 1.33 -12.98 0.42
C TYR A 613 -0.01 -13.72 0.40
N PHE A 614 -1.13 -13.01 0.16
CA PHE A 614 -2.50 -13.53 0.21
C PHE A 614 -2.98 -14.17 -1.10
N GLY A 615 -2.13 -14.26 -2.12
CA GLY A 615 -2.52 -14.53 -3.49
C GLY A 615 -2.69 -13.22 -4.26
N GLY A 616 -3.85 -13.04 -4.91
CA GLY A 616 -4.12 -11.89 -5.78
C GLY A 616 -3.85 -12.23 -7.24
N ASN A 617 -3.44 -11.25 -8.05
CA ASN A 617 -3.06 -11.43 -9.47
C ASN A 617 -1.69 -12.12 -9.59
N LEU A 618 -1.70 -13.44 -9.49
CA LEU A 618 -0.49 -14.23 -9.49
C LEU A 618 0.08 -14.42 -10.88
N ASP A 619 -0.78 -14.39 -11.90
CA ASP A 619 -0.48 -14.45 -13.34
C ASP A 619 0.60 -15.48 -13.69
N ASN A 620 0.48 -16.63 -13.02
CA ASN A 620 1.33 -17.78 -13.25
C ASN A 620 0.49 -18.81 -13.99
N TRP A 621 0.76 -18.98 -15.28
CA TRP A 621 0.01 -19.90 -16.15
C TRP A 621 -0.03 -21.36 -15.67
N ARG A 622 0.81 -21.71 -14.69
CA ARG A 622 0.85 -23.02 -14.03
C ARG A 622 -0.30 -23.22 -13.02
N LEU A 623 -1.06 -22.18 -12.65
CA LEU A 623 -2.32 -22.23 -11.89
C LEU A 623 -3.50 -22.77 -12.72
N GLY A 624 -3.24 -23.83 -13.49
CA GLY A 624 -4.22 -24.51 -14.32
C GLY A 624 -4.81 -25.76 -13.65
N LYS A 625 -5.62 -26.48 -14.42
CA LYS A 625 -6.16 -27.79 -14.04
C LYS A 625 -5.06 -28.74 -13.55
N GLY A 626 -5.28 -29.38 -12.41
CA GLY A 626 -4.35 -30.33 -11.78
C GLY A 626 -3.32 -29.67 -10.87
N SER A 627 -3.24 -28.34 -10.81
CA SER A 627 -2.42 -27.62 -9.83
C SER A 627 -3.18 -27.39 -8.51
N THR A 628 -2.42 -27.08 -7.47
CA THR A 628 -2.91 -26.71 -6.15
C THR A 628 -2.18 -25.44 -5.70
N VAL A 629 -2.89 -24.49 -5.09
CA VAL A 629 -2.29 -23.33 -4.44
C VAL A 629 -2.55 -23.35 -2.93
N TYR A 630 -1.51 -23.12 -2.16
CA TYR A 630 -1.58 -22.93 -0.71
C TYR A 630 -1.47 -21.44 -0.40
N LEU A 631 -2.45 -20.92 0.34
CA LEU A 631 -2.54 -19.51 0.71
C LEU A 631 -2.58 -19.34 2.24
N PRO A 632 -1.77 -18.45 2.84
CA PRO A 632 -1.80 -18.18 4.27
C PRO A 632 -3.07 -17.40 4.65
N VAL A 633 -3.87 -17.96 5.56
CA VAL A 633 -5.10 -17.31 6.06
C VAL A 633 -4.71 -16.16 6.99
N SER A 634 -5.23 -14.96 6.73
CA SER A 634 -4.95 -13.76 7.56
C SER A 634 -6.17 -13.14 8.24
N VAL A 635 -7.38 -13.56 7.84
CA VAL A 635 -8.66 -13.14 8.42
C VAL A 635 -9.57 -14.36 8.70
N PRO A 636 -10.49 -14.28 9.69
CA PRO A 636 -11.45 -15.35 9.93
C PRO A 636 -12.28 -15.69 8.69
N GLY A 637 -12.49 -16.98 8.44
CA GLY A 637 -13.21 -17.48 7.27
C GLY A 637 -12.43 -17.48 5.95
N ALA A 638 -11.20 -16.96 5.92
CA ALA A 638 -10.31 -16.78 4.75
C ALA A 638 -10.84 -15.89 3.61
N LEU A 639 -12.13 -15.96 3.27
CA LEU A 639 -12.80 -15.15 2.24
C LEU A 639 -12.18 -15.31 0.84
N LEU A 640 -12.15 -16.57 0.37
CA LEU A 640 -11.59 -16.97 -0.92
C LEU A 640 -12.36 -16.32 -2.08
N SER A 641 -11.67 -15.64 -2.99
CA SER A 641 -12.22 -15.12 -4.25
C SER A 641 -11.40 -15.63 -5.44
N VAL A 642 -12.06 -15.88 -6.57
CA VAL A 642 -11.44 -16.32 -7.83
C VAL A 642 -11.90 -15.43 -8.97
N GLY A 643 -11.00 -15.06 -9.87
CA GLY A 643 -11.27 -14.15 -10.98
C GLY A 643 -10.21 -14.25 -12.07
N ASP A 644 -10.19 -13.26 -12.95
CA ASP A 644 -9.17 -13.06 -13.98
C ASP A 644 -8.81 -14.33 -14.79
N PRO A 645 -9.79 -14.92 -15.50
CA PRO A 645 -9.59 -16.20 -16.19
C PRO A 645 -8.84 -16.03 -17.52
N HIS A 646 -7.78 -16.81 -17.72
CA HIS A 646 -6.84 -16.68 -18.83
C HIS A 646 -6.77 -17.97 -19.67
N ALA A 647 -6.99 -17.88 -20.98
CA ALA A 647 -6.85 -18.99 -21.92
C ALA A 647 -5.39 -19.31 -22.27
N VAL A 648 -4.54 -18.28 -22.32
CA VAL A 648 -3.11 -18.37 -22.63
C VAL A 648 -2.40 -17.22 -21.94
N GLN A 649 -1.24 -17.49 -21.35
CA GLN A 649 -0.28 -16.45 -20.99
C GLN A 649 1.16 -16.94 -21.23
N GLY A 650 2.06 -15.99 -21.49
CA GLY A 650 3.50 -16.20 -21.46
C GLY A 650 4.09 -15.69 -20.14
N ASP A 651 5.12 -16.38 -19.65
CA ASP A 651 5.93 -15.91 -18.52
C ASP A 651 6.44 -14.48 -18.81
N GLY A 652 5.97 -13.49 -18.04
CA GLY A 652 6.28 -12.06 -18.17
C GLY A 652 5.13 -11.13 -18.59
N GLU A 653 4.06 -11.63 -19.21
CA GLU A 653 2.83 -10.87 -19.55
C GLU A 653 3.01 -9.46 -20.17
N LEU A 654 4.00 -9.31 -21.05
CA LEU A 654 4.55 -8.03 -21.49
C LEU A 654 3.55 -7.01 -22.08
N SER A 655 2.40 -7.46 -22.57
CA SER A 655 1.30 -6.62 -23.08
C SER A 655 0.59 -5.81 -21.99
N GLY A 656 0.62 -6.27 -20.74
CA GLY A 656 -0.28 -5.81 -19.67
C GLY A 656 -1.45 -6.76 -19.41
N THR A 657 -1.68 -7.75 -20.28
CA THR A 657 -2.76 -8.74 -20.16
C THR A 657 -2.38 -10.04 -20.88
N ALA A 658 -2.98 -11.14 -20.44
CA ALA A 658 -2.98 -12.46 -21.07
C ALA A 658 -3.88 -12.53 -22.32
N ILE A 659 -4.27 -13.74 -22.74
CA ILE A 659 -5.50 -13.97 -23.51
C ILE A 659 -6.66 -14.17 -22.51
N GLU A 660 -7.25 -13.04 -22.17
CA GLU A 660 -8.39 -12.79 -21.29
C GLU A 660 -9.65 -13.54 -21.75
N CYS A 661 -10.13 -14.55 -21.01
CA CYS A 661 -11.19 -15.42 -21.47
C CYS A 661 -12.00 -16.01 -20.32
N SER A 662 -13.30 -15.68 -20.23
CA SER A 662 -14.22 -16.17 -19.20
C SER A 662 -14.21 -17.69 -19.04
N MET A 663 -14.14 -18.20 -17.80
CA MET A 663 -14.03 -19.63 -17.49
C MET A 663 -14.93 -20.04 -16.33
N THR A 664 -15.09 -21.34 -16.14
CA THR A 664 -15.70 -21.96 -14.96
C THR A 664 -14.69 -22.95 -14.36
N GLY A 665 -14.29 -22.71 -13.12
CA GLY A 665 -13.37 -23.55 -12.38
C GLY A 665 -14.10 -24.47 -11.42
N THR A 666 -13.62 -25.70 -11.26
CA THR A 666 -14.06 -26.60 -10.18
C THR A 666 -12.90 -26.82 -9.22
N PHE A 667 -13.13 -26.57 -7.94
CA PHE A 667 -12.09 -26.56 -6.91
C PHE A 667 -12.40 -27.55 -5.79
N GLN A 668 -11.37 -28.06 -5.10
CA GLN A 668 -11.49 -28.61 -3.76
C GLN A 668 -10.78 -27.67 -2.79
N VAL A 669 -11.41 -27.36 -1.65
CA VAL A 669 -10.86 -26.41 -0.67
C VAL A 669 -10.63 -27.11 0.66
N ILE A 670 -9.39 -27.12 1.14
CA ILE A 670 -8.97 -27.83 2.36
C ILE A 670 -8.29 -26.83 3.31
N LEU A 671 -8.68 -26.86 4.58
CA LEU A 671 -8.13 -26.03 5.64
C LEU A 671 -7.11 -26.80 6.50
N HIS A 672 -5.91 -26.25 6.62
CA HIS A 672 -4.82 -26.79 7.44
C HIS A 672 -4.55 -25.89 8.65
N LYS A 673 -4.73 -26.40 9.86
CA LYS A 673 -4.68 -25.60 11.09
C LYS A 673 -3.25 -25.22 11.49
N LYS A 674 -3.04 -24.02 12.08
CA LYS A 674 -1.73 -23.44 12.52
C LYS A 674 -0.77 -24.36 13.31
N GLY A 675 -1.22 -25.52 13.80
CA GLY A 675 -0.40 -26.51 14.53
C GLY A 675 -0.17 -27.84 13.80
N SER A 676 -0.73 -28.05 12.60
CA SER A 676 -0.65 -29.33 11.86
C SER A 676 0.27 -29.26 10.63
N HIS A 677 1.11 -28.24 10.52
CA HIS A 677 1.93 -27.98 9.32
C HIS A 677 3.34 -28.61 9.37
N THR A 678 3.77 -29.17 10.50
CA THR A 678 5.13 -29.74 10.65
C THR A 678 5.40 -30.85 9.61
N GLY A 679 6.51 -30.72 8.86
CA GLY A 679 6.88 -31.65 7.79
C GLY A 679 6.08 -31.49 6.49
N GLN A 680 5.13 -30.56 6.43
CA GLN A 680 4.37 -30.26 5.21
C GLN A 680 5.11 -29.25 4.32
N PRO A 681 4.84 -29.21 2.99
CA PRO A 681 5.39 -28.21 2.09
C PRO A 681 5.11 -26.75 2.48
N TYR A 682 4.01 -26.54 3.23
CA TYR A 682 3.53 -25.25 3.72
C TYR A 682 3.84 -25.02 5.22
N ALA A 683 4.83 -25.72 5.79
CA ALA A 683 5.21 -25.63 7.22
C ALA A 683 5.51 -24.21 7.72
N ASP A 684 6.13 -23.37 6.89
CA ASP A 684 6.45 -21.96 7.16
C ASP A 684 5.98 -21.10 5.98
N LEU A 685 4.68 -21.17 5.69
CA LEU A 685 4.07 -20.49 4.55
C LEU A 685 3.73 -19.03 4.89
N SER A 686 4.37 -18.09 4.20
CA SER A 686 4.05 -16.64 4.24
C SER A 686 3.83 -16.04 2.85
N TYR A 687 3.56 -16.90 1.86
CA TYR A 687 3.46 -16.55 0.46
C TYR A 687 2.60 -17.60 -0.28
N PRO A 688 2.07 -17.29 -1.48
CA PRO A 688 1.43 -18.30 -2.33
C PRO A 688 2.45 -19.36 -2.77
N LEU A 689 2.23 -20.61 -2.36
CA LEU A 689 2.97 -21.78 -2.86
C LEU A 689 2.09 -22.52 -3.86
N ILE A 690 2.61 -22.77 -5.06
CA ILE A 690 1.93 -23.58 -6.08
C ILE A 690 2.58 -24.97 -6.10
N GLU A 691 1.74 -26.00 -6.20
CA GLU A 691 2.14 -27.39 -6.37
C GLU A 691 1.50 -27.95 -7.65
N THR A 692 2.31 -28.59 -8.50
CA THR A 692 1.84 -29.41 -9.61
C THR A 692 2.10 -30.88 -9.32
N GLU A 693 1.72 -31.79 -10.22
CA GLU A 693 2.12 -33.21 -10.12
C GLU A 693 3.64 -33.36 -9.98
N THR A 694 4.42 -32.56 -10.71
CA THR A 694 5.87 -32.71 -10.87
C THR A 694 6.73 -31.76 -10.05
N ASP A 695 6.23 -30.58 -9.68
CA ASP A 695 7.07 -29.47 -9.21
C ASP A 695 6.44 -28.65 -8.07
N TRP A 696 7.29 -27.99 -7.30
CA TRP A 696 6.94 -26.88 -6.42
C TRP A 696 7.29 -25.57 -7.13
N VAL A 697 6.36 -24.60 -7.13
CA VAL A 697 6.55 -23.30 -7.77
C VAL A 697 6.29 -22.20 -6.75
N LEU A 698 7.34 -21.44 -6.42
CA LEU A 698 7.33 -20.41 -5.38
C LEU A 698 7.48 -19.04 -6.03
N THR A 699 6.51 -18.14 -5.85
CA THR A 699 6.59 -16.79 -6.42
C THR A 699 7.18 -15.79 -5.41
N GLY A 700 8.31 -15.19 -5.78
CA GLY A 700 8.84 -13.96 -5.17
C GLY A 700 8.23 -12.72 -5.82
N PHE A 701 8.06 -11.66 -5.04
CA PHE A 701 7.52 -10.37 -5.50
C PHE A 701 8.49 -9.24 -5.16
N SER A 702 8.39 -8.09 -5.86
CA SER A 702 9.17 -6.89 -5.53
C SER A 702 9.06 -6.53 -4.05
N HIS A 703 7.86 -6.64 -3.49
CA HIS A 703 7.55 -6.43 -2.08
C HIS A 703 6.73 -7.62 -1.54
N PRO A 704 7.29 -8.46 -0.64
CA PRO A 704 6.64 -9.72 -0.22
C PRO A 704 5.27 -9.51 0.45
N ASN A 705 5.12 -8.40 1.19
CA ASN A 705 3.85 -7.89 1.68
C ASN A 705 3.86 -6.35 1.58
N TYR A 706 3.58 -5.84 0.38
CA TYR A 706 3.59 -4.40 0.08
C TYR A 706 2.59 -3.59 0.95
N LEU A 707 1.44 -4.18 1.30
CA LEU A 707 0.42 -3.57 2.16
C LEU A 707 0.95 -3.33 3.57
N ALA A 708 1.67 -4.31 4.12
CA ALA A 708 2.41 -4.09 5.34
C ALA A 708 3.51 -3.05 5.06
N GLU A 709 4.50 -3.34 4.22
CA GLU A 709 5.72 -2.52 4.04
C GLU A 709 5.44 -1.02 3.94
N PHE A 710 4.48 -0.62 3.09
CA PHE A 710 4.17 0.78 2.79
C PHE A 710 2.93 1.35 3.49
N GLY A 711 2.20 0.52 4.27
CA GLY A 711 1.03 0.96 5.04
C GLY A 711 -0.01 1.69 4.19
N ALA A 712 -0.37 2.92 4.61
CA ALA A 712 -1.38 3.73 3.94
C ALA A 712 -1.03 4.12 2.50
N GLN A 713 0.26 4.11 2.12
CA GLN A 713 0.72 4.42 0.75
C GLN A 713 0.88 3.17 -0.13
N GLY A 714 0.62 1.95 0.38
CA GLY A 714 0.97 0.71 -0.32
C GLY A 714 0.31 0.53 -1.68
N GLN A 715 -0.94 0.95 -1.85
CA GLN A 715 -1.64 0.90 -3.15
C GLN A 715 -1.21 2.03 -4.12
N SER A 716 -0.13 2.74 -3.81
CA SER A 716 0.56 3.73 -4.66
C SER A 716 2.01 3.33 -4.87
N GLU A 717 2.76 3.18 -3.77
CA GLU A 717 4.22 2.98 -3.79
C GLU A 717 4.60 1.69 -4.50
N VAL A 718 3.77 0.64 -4.42
CA VAL A 718 4.02 -0.65 -5.08
C VAL A 718 4.22 -0.51 -6.60
N TYR A 719 3.47 0.39 -7.25
CA TYR A 719 3.63 0.68 -8.68
C TYR A 719 4.88 1.52 -8.98
N ALA A 720 5.27 2.40 -8.06
CA ALA A 720 6.45 3.25 -8.19
C ALA A 720 7.77 2.52 -7.88
N THR A 721 7.72 1.36 -7.22
CA THR A 721 8.88 0.60 -6.72
C THR A 721 9.04 -0.79 -7.34
N SER A 722 8.18 -1.13 -8.32
CA SER A 722 8.24 -2.31 -9.17
C SER A 722 9.66 -2.70 -9.59
N SER A 723 10.10 -3.93 -9.31
CA SER A 723 11.47 -4.38 -9.61
C SER A 723 11.63 -5.90 -9.70
N LEU A 724 12.22 -6.37 -10.80
CA LEU A 724 12.62 -7.76 -10.98
C LEU A 724 13.78 -8.16 -10.06
N ASP A 725 14.71 -7.24 -9.77
CA ASP A 725 15.84 -7.52 -8.87
C ASP A 725 15.36 -7.77 -7.43
N LEU A 726 14.33 -7.04 -6.99
CA LEU A 726 13.70 -7.26 -5.69
C LEU A 726 12.90 -8.57 -5.69
N ALA A 727 12.14 -8.85 -6.75
CA ALA A 727 11.37 -10.09 -6.90
C ALA A 727 12.27 -11.34 -6.95
N MET A 728 13.41 -11.27 -7.63
CA MET A 728 14.43 -12.32 -7.65
C MET A 728 15.06 -12.55 -6.28
N LYS A 729 15.39 -11.46 -5.54
CA LYS A 729 15.87 -11.56 -4.15
C LYS A 729 14.82 -12.20 -3.23
N ASP A 730 13.54 -11.94 -3.43
CA ASP A 730 12.46 -12.56 -2.67
C ASP A 730 12.26 -14.04 -3.04
N ALA A 731 12.24 -14.38 -4.34
CA ALA A 731 12.17 -15.76 -4.82
C ALA A 731 13.33 -16.61 -4.27
N PHE A 732 14.55 -16.05 -4.28
CA PHE A 732 15.72 -16.63 -3.63
C PHE A 732 15.49 -16.90 -2.13
N ARG A 733 15.03 -15.91 -1.35
CA ARG A 733 14.76 -16.07 0.09
C ARG A 733 13.73 -17.17 0.34
N LYS A 734 12.64 -17.18 -0.42
CA LYS A 734 11.55 -18.15 -0.30
C LYS A 734 12.02 -19.57 -0.64
N MET A 735 12.73 -19.76 -1.75
CA MET A 735 13.30 -21.04 -2.14
C MET A 735 14.35 -21.53 -1.13
N ARG A 736 15.25 -20.66 -0.67
CA ARG A 736 16.22 -20.96 0.39
C ARG A 736 15.51 -21.45 1.65
N ARG A 737 14.52 -20.70 2.11
CA ARG A 737 13.76 -21.02 3.32
C ARG A 737 13.02 -22.35 3.18
N PHE A 738 12.40 -22.61 2.02
CA PHE A 738 11.73 -23.88 1.71
C PHE A 738 12.71 -25.07 1.72
N LEU A 739 13.86 -24.94 1.05
CA LEU A 739 14.88 -25.99 1.03
C LEU A 739 15.46 -26.27 2.43
N MET A 740 15.61 -25.25 3.26
CA MET A 740 16.07 -25.41 4.63
C MET A 740 15.00 -26.02 5.55
N SER A 741 13.80 -25.45 5.62
CA SER A 741 12.77 -25.85 6.60
C SER A 741 11.93 -27.06 6.18
N VAL A 742 11.71 -27.26 4.88
CA VAL A 742 10.90 -28.38 4.34
C VAL A 742 11.77 -29.53 3.86
N LYS A 743 12.93 -29.24 3.24
CA LYS A 743 13.85 -30.27 2.71
C LYS A 743 15.06 -30.57 3.61
N GLY A 744 15.21 -29.85 4.72
CA GLY A 744 16.21 -30.14 5.75
C GLY A 744 17.65 -29.86 5.32
N LEU A 745 17.87 -29.07 4.27
CA LEU A 745 19.21 -28.71 3.79
C LEU A 745 19.83 -27.59 4.64
N SER A 746 21.15 -27.56 4.73
CA SER A 746 21.86 -26.36 5.21
C SER A 746 21.71 -25.18 4.22
N GLU A 747 22.04 -23.96 4.66
CA GLU A 747 22.01 -22.78 3.78
C GLU A 747 22.96 -22.94 2.57
N ASP A 748 24.17 -23.46 2.79
CA ASP A 748 25.16 -23.69 1.71
C ASP A 748 24.67 -24.75 0.71
N GLU A 749 24.06 -25.85 1.19
CA GLU A 749 23.47 -26.89 0.32
C GLU A 749 22.26 -26.36 -0.45
N ALA A 750 21.39 -25.58 0.20
CA ALA A 750 20.24 -24.96 -0.45
C ALA A 750 20.67 -24.00 -1.57
N ILE A 751 21.70 -23.17 -1.32
CA ILE A 751 22.28 -22.27 -2.32
C ILE A 751 22.92 -23.07 -3.47
N ALA A 752 23.69 -24.13 -3.17
CA ALA A 752 24.31 -24.97 -4.18
C ALA A 752 23.25 -25.67 -5.06
N LEU A 753 22.21 -26.25 -4.45
CA LEU A 753 21.13 -26.94 -5.16
C LEU A 753 20.33 -25.98 -6.03
N MET A 754 19.87 -24.85 -5.50
CA MET A 754 19.07 -23.91 -6.29
C MET A 754 19.87 -23.26 -7.43
N SER A 755 21.20 -23.15 -7.29
CA SER A 755 22.06 -22.65 -8.37
C SER A 755 22.27 -23.65 -9.51
N ALA A 756 21.94 -24.93 -9.30
CA ALA A 756 22.18 -26.02 -10.25
C ALA A 756 20.91 -26.69 -10.78
N ALA A 757 19.79 -26.62 -10.05
CA ALA A 757 18.59 -27.42 -10.31
C ALA A 757 17.26 -26.73 -9.95
N VAL A 758 17.25 -25.41 -9.75
CA VAL A 758 16.01 -24.61 -9.64
C VAL A 758 15.98 -23.57 -10.75
N ASP A 759 14.92 -23.58 -11.54
CA ASP A 759 14.72 -22.61 -12.61
C ASP A 759 14.00 -21.38 -12.07
N PHE A 760 14.58 -20.19 -12.29
CA PHE A 760 13.95 -18.90 -11.96
C PHE A 760 13.44 -18.23 -13.23
N GLY A 761 12.14 -17.97 -13.29
CA GLY A 761 11.45 -17.34 -14.44
C GLY A 761 10.67 -16.10 -14.03
N VAL A 762 10.47 -15.17 -14.95
CA VAL A 762 9.62 -13.99 -14.72
C VAL A 762 8.15 -14.41 -14.81
N THR A 763 7.36 -14.10 -13.79
CA THR A 763 5.91 -14.40 -13.77
C THR A 763 5.14 -13.33 -14.55
N GLN A 764 5.23 -12.08 -14.09
CA GLN A 764 4.70 -10.88 -14.74
C GLN A 764 5.56 -9.66 -14.41
N VAL A 765 5.41 -8.60 -15.20
CA VAL A 765 6.04 -7.28 -15.00
C VAL A 765 5.05 -6.13 -15.22
N VAL A 766 3.77 -6.30 -14.85
CA VAL A 766 2.69 -5.37 -15.23
C VAL A 766 1.76 -4.94 -14.10
N ASP A 767 1.86 -5.55 -12.91
CA ASP A 767 0.90 -5.39 -11.81
C ASP A 767 1.42 -4.57 -10.63
N GLY A 768 2.48 -3.80 -10.87
CA GLY A 768 3.22 -3.06 -9.83
C GLY A 768 4.08 -4.00 -8.98
N ASN A 769 3.48 -4.94 -8.27
CA ASN A 769 4.24 -5.94 -7.52
C ASN A 769 4.73 -7.07 -8.44
N TRP A 770 5.79 -6.81 -9.20
CA TRP A 770 6.31 -7.74 -10.22
C TRP A 770 6.74 -9.07 -9.63
N GLY A 771 6.52 -10.16 -10.39
CA GLY A 771 6.69 -11.53 -9.92
C GLY A 771 7.86 -12.27 -10.59
N VAL A 772 8.60 -13.05 -9.81
CA VAL A 772 9.59 -14.04 -10.28
C VAL A 772 9.28 -15.37 -9.60
N HIS A 773 9.08 -16.44 -10.37
CA HIS A 773 8.82 -17.78 -9.86
C HIS A 773 10.07 -18.66 -9.86
N ALA A 774 10.25 -19.44 -8.80
CA ALA A 774 11.29 -20.45 -8.66
C ALA A 774 10.66 -21.86 -8.75
N ILE A 775 11.11 -22.69 -9.68
CA ILE A 775 10.58 -24.04 -9.96
C ILE A 775 11.56 -25.08 -9.42
N LEU A 776 11.11 -25.88 -8.47
CA LEU A 776 11.86 -26.98 -7.87
C LEU A 776 11.17 -28.31 -8.17
N SER A 777 11.80 -29.16 -8.98
CA SER A 777 11.20 -30.44 -9.36
C SER A 777 11.23 -31.46 -8.21
N LYS A 778 10.11 -32.14 -7.98
CA LYS A 778 9.96 -33.16 -6.93
C LYS A 778 10.94 -34.32 -7.11
N ARG A 779 11.21 -34.68 -8.37
CA ARG A 779 12.12 -35.76 -8.78
C ARG A 779 13.54 -35.65 -8.24
N LEU A 780 13.98 -34.46 -7.82
CA LEU A 780 15.28 -34.25 -7.16
C LEU A 780 15.37 -34.91 -5.77
N PHE A 781 14.23 -35.30 -5.18
CA PHE A 781 14.14 -35.94 -3.87
C PHE A 781 13.62 -37.38 -3.94
N ASP A 782 13.19 -37.84 -5.12
CA ASP A 782 12.62 -39.18 -5.36
C ASP A 782 13.73 -40.21 -5.65
N TYR A 783 14.59 -40.46 -4.65
CA TYR A 783 15.60 -41.53 -4.70
C TYR A 783 15.11 -42.80 -3.99
N SER A 784 14.27 -43.58 -4.69
CA SER A 784 13.81 -44.91 -4.26
C SER A 784 13.61 -45.85 -5.44
#